data_AF-A0A1R3IR84-F1
#
_entry.id   AF-A0A1R3IR84-F1
#
_cell.length_a   1.000
_cell.length_b   1.000
_cell.length_c   1.000
_cell.angle_alpha   90.00
_cell.angle_beta   90.00
_cell.angle_gamma   90.00
#
_symmetry.space_group_name_H-M   'P 1'
#
loop_
_entity.id
_entity.type
_entity.pdbx_description
1 polymer ?
#
loop_
_entity_poly.entity_id
_entity_poly.type
_entity_poly.pdbx_seq_one_letter_code
_entity_poly.pdbx_strand_id
1 'polypeptide(L)'
;MREEKPILRLETISGLSPFDTPRNEPLLRNARLSYNPNNRSKNGSGSGTPCNFACLSVAEKREQQRDFAPTPAQLLNHPLAALSAYVPKDAAIFAAGAIAGAAAKTVTAPLDRIKLLMQTHGVRAGQESAKKAIGFVEAIVLIGKDEGLKGYWKGNLPQVIRVVPYSAVQLFAYETYKKLFKGKDGELSVIGRLAAGACAGMTSTFITYPLDVLRLRLAVEPGYRTMSEVALTMLREEGFASFYYGLGPSLLGIAPYIAVNFCIFDLVKKALPEEYRQKTQASLLTAVVSAACATLTCYPLDTVRRQMQMRGTPYKSVLEAIPGIIERDGVIGLYRGFLPNALKNLPNSRKSIETKRGNLQILYASKEGQEEPQTDRISKSEDQVILVERYGSGTVKRYIVDDDLQIRTFLEKHDSRSNELQSSDLSDPILSWLPDILKDFVFPAGFPGSVSDDYLQYLLLQLPTNVTGWICHTLVTSSLLKAVGVGSFSGTTAAASAAAIRWVSKDGIGALGRLFIGGRFGNLFDDDPKQWRMYADFIGSAGSIFDLTTQVYPAYFLPLASLGNLAKAVARGLKDPSFRVIQNHFAISGNLGEVAAKEEVWEVTAQLLGLSLGILILDTPGLVKSYPVLVSTWASIRLLHLWLRYLSLSALRFNTINLKRARILVKSHVLHSRVPGCNDCNKEENILSWQRFIKPRIVFGVPMEEILGGGRSTSMLKSLLRMYAREEYILTVNQQRKDFEVFVSFKVGATSVSVLRSVWQTYWLHEYMNNSENIYDQLAKSLSEMNDRFEEFIQQLDKAGWDTDQINIRVPNEISIDECPV
;
A
#
# COMPACT_ATOMS: atom_id res chain seq x y z
N MET A 1 -0.39 -11.98 55.40
CA MET A 1 0.37 -10.72 55.25
C MET A 1 0.50 -10.50 53.75
N ARG A 2 -0.21 -9.52 53.14
CA ARG A 2 0.09 -8.06 53.12
C ARG A 2 1.52 -7.84 52.63
N GLU A 3 1.84 -7.04 51.62
CA GLU A 3 1.42 -5.67 51.24
C GLU A 3 1.64 -5.53 49.71
N GLU A 4 0.79 -4.94 48.86
CA GLU A 4 0.28 -3.56 48.72
C GLU A 4 1.32 -2.42 48.58
N LYS A 5 1.45 -1.92 47.32
CA LYS A 5 1.45 -0.49 46.86
C LYS A 5 2.63 0.43 47.30
N PRO A 6 2.92 1.58 46.62
CA PRO A 6 2.02 2.67 46.15
C PRO A 6 2.25 3.10 44.68
N ILE A 7 1.30 3.64 43.88
CA ILE A 7 0.30 4.73 43.99
C ILE A 7 0.87 6.06 44.49
N LEU A 8 1.32 6.91 43.56
CA LEU A 8 1.45 8.35 43.76
C LEU A 8 0.13 9.03 43.38
N ARG A 9 -0.55 9.58 44.40
CA ARG A 9 -1.60 10.60 44.29
C ARG A 9 -0.94 11.96 44.02
N LEU A 10 -1.54 12.76 43.16
CA LEU A 10 -1.36 14.21 43.19
C LEU A 10 -2.52 14.81 43.97
N GLU A 11 -2.17 15.53 45.02
CA GLU A 11 -3.07 16.26 45.90
C GLU A 11 -3.68 17.47 45.20
N THR A 12 -4.94 17.67 45.55
CA THR A 12 -5.79 18.82 45.32
C THR A 12 -5.14 20.09 45.86
N ILE A 13 -5.02 21.13 45.02
CA ILE A 13 -5.01 22.52 45.49
C ILE A 13 -6.39 23.11 45.22
N SER A 14 -7.01 23.50 46.33
CA SER A 14 -8.27 24.21 46.53
C SER A 14 -8.27 25.61 45.90
N GLY A 15 -9.36 25.97 45.23
CA GLY A 15 -9.69 27.36 44.95
C GLY A 15 -10.70 27.55 43.82
N LEU A 16 -11.93 27.93 44.18
CA LEU A 16 -13.05 28.42 43.35
C LEU A 16 -14.13 27.40 42.96
N SER A 17 -15.19 27.38 43.76
CA SER A 17 -16.58 27.17 43.33
C SER A 17 -17.33 28.51 43.42
N PRO A 18 -18.58 28.60 42.97
CA PRO A 18 -19.25 28.04 41.79
C PRO A 18 -19.72 29.20 40.88
N PHE A 19 -20.36 28.96 39.74
CA PHE A 19 -21.53 29.72 39.25
C PHE A 19 -21.91 29.29 37.82
N ASP A 20 -23.02 28.57 37.77
CA ASP A 20 -24.15 28.68 36.84
C ASP A 20 -23.92 28.72 35.32
N THR A 21 -24.19 27.56 34.71
CA THR A 21 -24.78 27.48 33.37
C THR A 21 -26.12 28.22 33.29
N PRO A 22 -26.44 28.82 32.14
CA PRO A 22 -27.67 28.36 31.51
C PRO A 22 -27.62 28.23 29.97
N ARG A 23 -28.27 27.15 29.51
CA ARG A 23 -29.23 27.02 28.39
C ARG A 23 -28.84 27.45 26.96
N ASN A 24 -28.94 26.45 26.08
CA ASN A 24 -29.55 26.45 24.75
C ASN A 24 -30.34 27.72 24.34
N GLU A 25 -29.96 28.33 23.22
CA GLU A 25 -30.82 28.52 22.03
C GLU A 25 -30.03 29.06 20.81
N PRO A 26 -30.53 28.87 19.57
CA PRO A 26 -29.82 29.15 18.32
C PRO A 26 -30.11 30.57 17.80
N LEU A 27 -29.09 31.31 17.37
CA LEU A 27 -29.27 32.65 16.79
C LEU A 27 -28.70 32.75 15.37
N LEU A 28 -29.52 32.30 14.41
CA LEU A 28 -29.55 32.80 13.05
C LEU A 28 -30.49 34.02 13.03
N ARG A 29 -29.97 35.24 13.24
CA ARG A 29 -30.62 36.49 12.80
C ARG A 29 -29.73 37.70 13.06
N ASN A 30 -29.70 38.59 12.07
CA ASN A 30 -29.27 39.99 12.09
C ASN A 30 -27.86 40.29 11.54
N ALA A 31 -27.78 40.45 10.21
CA ALA A 31 -26.93 41.47 9.62
C ALA A 31 -27.84 42.43 8.83
N ARG A 32 -28.17 43.56 9.45
CA ARG A 32 -28.79 44.71 8.78
C ARG A 32 -27.70 45.53 8.09
N LEU A 33 -27.94 45.84 6.82
CA LEU A 33 -27.23 46.87 6.06
C LEU A 33 -27.40 48.24 6.74
N SER A 34 -26.28 48.94 6.94
CA SER A 34 -26.28 50.38 7.20
C SER A 34 -25.24 51.04 6.29
N TYR A 35 -25.75 51.84 5.37
CA TYR A 35 -25.02 52.74 4.49
C TYR A 35 -24.98 54.10 5.16
N ASN A 36 -23.82 54.76 5.22
CA ASN A 36 -23.74 56.17 5.57
C ASN A 36 -22.83 56.92 4.57
N PRO A 37 -23.38 57.85 3.77
CA PRO A 37 -22.67 58.65 2.79
C PRO A 37 -22.26 59.99 3.38
N ASN A 38 -20.99 60.34 3.29
CA ASN A 38 -20.46 61.70 3.47
C ASN A 38 -19.01 61.68 2.97
N ASN A 39 -18.51 62.59 2.17
CA ASN A 39 -19.06 63.82 1.64
C ASN A 39 -18.20 64.23 0.43
N ARG A 40 -18.79 65.11 -0.37
CA ARG A 40 -18.44 65.64 -1.69
C ARG A 40 -17.15 66.45 -1.77
N SER A 41 -16.80 66.77 -3.02
CA SER A 41 -16.52 68.14 -3.56
C SER A 41 -15.07 68.28 -4.06
N LYS A 42 -14.74 68.75 -5.27
CA LYS A 42 -15.47 69.53 -6.30
C LYS A 42 -14.63 69.69 -7.58
N ASN A 43 -15.34 70.06 -8.67
CA ASN A 43 -14.92 70.78 -9.90
C ASN A 43 -14.08 69.97 -10.91
N GLY A 44 -14.50 69.75 -12.16
CA GLY A 44 -15.07 70.63 -13.22
C GLY A 44 -14.04 70.57 -14.38
N SER A 45 -14.30 70.49 -15.68
CA SER A 45 -15.43 70.75 -16.59
C SER A 45 -15.02 70.27 -18.01
N GLY A 46 -15.99 69.87 -18.86
CA GLY A 46 -15.87 69.82 -20.34
C GLY A 46 -15.22 68.56 -20.94
N SER A 47 -15.99 67.58 -21.41
CA SER A 47 -16.59 67.45 -22.75
C SER A 47 -15.71 66.69 -23.75
N GLY A 48 -16.13 65.47 -24.10
CA GLY A 48 -15.60 64.74 -25.26
C GLY A 48 -15.43 63.24 -25.03
N THR A 49 -16.47 62.47 -25.32
CA THR A 49 -16.40 61.02 -25.60
C THR A 49 -16.68 60.81 -27.10
N PRO A 50 -16.40 59.63 -27.71
CA PRO A 50 -15.66 58.49 -27.19
C PRO A 50 -14.73 57.77 -28.21
N CYS A 51 -14.03 56.77 -27.67
CA CYS A 51 -13.67 55.47 -28.28
C CYS A 51 -12.22 55.21 -28.71
N ASN A 52 -11.79 54.06 -28.19
CA ASN A 52 -10.79 53.09 -28.67
C ASN A 52 -9.34 53.16 -28.17
N PHE A 53 -9.02 52.06 -27.48
CA PHE A 53 -7.80 51.27 -27.50
C PHE A 53 -6.45 51.86 -27.03
N ALA A 54 -5.92 51.10 -26.08
CA ALA A 54 -4.52 50.68 -25.91
C ALA A 54 -3.55 51.55 -25.11
N CYS A 55 -3.07 50.91 -24.04
CA CYS A 55 -1.66 50.81 -23.61
C CYS A 55 -0.99 52.08 -23.04
N LEU A 56 -0.66 52.08 -21.75
CA LEU A 56 0.65 51.68 -21.21
C LEU A 56 0.78 52.05 -19.72
N SER A 57 1.26 51.07 -18.96
CA SER A 57 2.26 51.19 -17.88
C SER A 57 2.18 52.39 -16.93
N VAL A 58 1.84 52.15 -15.66
CA VAL A 58 2.62 52.72 -14.54
C VAL A 58 2.71 51.69 -13.41
N ALA A 59 3.91 51.62 -12.85
CA ALA A 59 4.35 50.81 -11.73
C ALA A 59 3.66 51.14 -10.39
N GLU A 60 4.07 50.37 -9.38
CA GLU A 60 3.70 50.43 -7.94
C GLU A 60 2.37 49.73 -7.58
N LYS A 61 2.28 48.93 -6.52
CA LYS A 61 3.15 48.70 -5.36
C LYS A 61 2.82 47.29 -4.84
N ARG A 62 3.82 46.54 -4.38
CA ARG A 62 3.60 45.25 -3.67
C ARG A 62 2.79 45.51 -2.41
N GLU A 63 1.50 45.22 -2.43
CA GLU A 63 0.73 45.04 -1.20
C GLU A 63 0.99 43.63 -0.66
N GLN A 64 1.67 43.59 0.51
CA GLN A 64 1.78 42.41 1.34
C GLN A 64 0.39 41.98 1.80
N GLN A 65 -0.15 40.95 1.16
CA GLN A 65 -1.29 40.22 1.67
C GLN A 65 -0.82 39.48 2.93
N ARG A 66 -1.27 39.97 4.10
CA ARG A 66 -0.99 39.35 5.40
C ARG A 66 -1.66 37.97 5.43
N ASP A 67 -0.83 36.93 5.44
CA ASP A 67 -1.25 35.57 5.79
C ASP A 67 -1.84 35.55 7.21
N PHE A 68 -2.93 34.79 7.37
CA PHE A 68 -3.62 34.59 8.65
C PHE A 68 -2.68 33.86 9.62
N ALA A 69 -2.16 34.56 10.64
CA ALA A 69 -1.33 33.95 11.67
C ALA A 69 -2.22 33.27 12.72
N PRO A 70 -2.06 31.95 12.97
CA PRO A 70 -2.85 31.25 13.98
C PRO A 70 -2.50 31.72 15.40
N THR A 71 -3.51 31.80 16.25
CA THR A 71 -3.41 32.27 17.64
C THR A 71 -2.48 31.35 18.47
N PRO A 72 -1.69 31.87 19.43
CA PRO A 72 -0.71 31.07 20.20
C PRO A 72 -1.30 29.85 20.92
N ALA A 73 -2.58 29.92 21.29
CA ALA A 73 -3.33 28.80 21.90
C ALA A 73 -3.63 27.65 20.93
N GLN A 74 -3.70 27.91 19.62
CA GLN A 74 -3.92 26.89 18.58
C GLN A 74 -2.62 26.16 18.18
N LEU A 75 -1.45 26.83 18.33
CA LEU A 75 -0.14 26.21 18.07
C LEU A 75 0.26 25.18 19.12
N LEU A 76 -0.16 25.34 20.38
CA LEU A 76 0.24 24.47 21.49
C LEU A 76 -0.35 23.05 21.37
N ASN A 77 -1.49 22.89 20.70
CA ASN A 77 -2.19 21.62 20.57
C ASN A 77 -1.76 20.78 19.35
N HIS A 78 -0.98 21.35 18.42
CA HIS A 78 -0.54 20.67 17.19
C HIS A 78 0.89 21.08 16.79
N PRO A 79 1.94 20.38 17.28
CA PRO A 79 3.34 20.72 17.00
C PRO A 79 3.72 20.69 15.50
N LEU A 80 2.96 19.95 14.69
CA LEU A 80 3.15 19.89 13.23
C LEU A 80 2.49 21.07 12.48
N ALA A 81 1.40 21.63 13.02
CA ALA A 81 0.74 22.80 12.44
C ALA A 81 1.59 24.07 12.65
N ALA A 82 2.24 24.18 13.81
CA ALA A 82 3.21 25.22 14.13
C ALA A 82 4.38 25.30 13.14
N LEU A 83 4.95 24.14 12.78
CA LEU A 83 6.03 24.04 11.78
C LEU A 83 5.55 24.45 10.37
N SER A 84 4.31 24.13 10.02
CA SER A 84 3.75 24.46 8.70
C SER A 84 3.44 25.95 8.49
N ALA A 85 3.21 26.69 9.59
CA ALA A 85 2.91 28.13 9.55
C ALA A 85 4.16 29.01 9.38
N TYR A 86 5.34 28.51 9.78
CA TYR A 86 6.59 29.28 9.78
C TYR A 86 7.64 28.81 8.75
N VAL A 87 7.44 27.67 8.08
CA VAL A 87 8.37 27.14 7.08
C VAL A 87 7.89 27.48 5.66
N PRO A 88 8.67 28.23 4.86
CA PRO A 88 8.35 28.50 3.45
C PRO A 88 8.13 27.19 2.68
N LYS A 89 7.15 27.16 1.77
CA LYS A 89 6.78 25.96 0.98
C LYS A 89 7.98 25.31 0.27
N ASP A 90 8.93 26.12 -0.21
CA ASP A 90 10.16 25.65 -0.85
C ASP A 90 11.09 24.90 0.13
N ALA A 91 11.17 25.38 1.38
CA ALA A 91 11.93 24.73 2.43
C ALA A 91 11.28 23.39 2.86
N ALA A 92 9.94 23.31 2.83
CA ALA A 92 9.22 22.07 3.12
C ALA A 92 9.43 20.99 2.04
N ILE A 93 9.39 21.36 0.75
CA ILE A 93 9.67 20.45 -0.37
C ILE A 93 11.12 19.98 -0.32
N PHE A 94 12.06 20.90 -0.08
CA PHE A 94 13.47 20.59 0.07
C PHE A 94 13.72 19.64 1.26
N ALA A 95 13.07 19.88 2.41
CA ALA A 95 13.14 19.00 3.57
C ALA A 95 12.55 17.61 3.30
N ALA A 96 11.41 17.50 2.62
CA ALA A 96 10.80 16.23 2.25
C ALA A 96 11.70 15.41 1.30
N GLY A 97 12.28 16.06 0.29
CA GLY A 97 13.25 15.44 -0.61
C GLY A 97 14.53 14.99 0.11
N ALA A 98 15.01 15.80 1.06
CA ALA A 98 16.16 15.45 1.90
C ALA A 98 15.88 14.24 2.81
N ILE A 99 14.72 14.19 3.46
CA ILE A 99 14.30 13.07 4.33
C ILE A 99 14.14 11.79 3.51
N ALA A 100 13.47 11.87 2.35
CA ALA A 100 13.34 10.72 1.44
C ALA A 100 14.71 10.22 0.94
N GLY A 101 15.61 11.15 0.58
CA GLY A 101 16.98 10.83 0.19
C GLY A 101 17.78 10.18 1.32
N ALA A 102 17.66 10.70 2.55
CA ALA A 102 18.29 10.14 3.75
C ALA A 102 17.79 8.72 4.07
N ALA A 103 16.48 8.49 3.98
CA ALA A 103 15.87 7.17 4.17
C ALA A 103 16.38 6.17 3.12
N ALA A 104 16.38 6.54 1.84
CA ALA A 104 16.87 5.69 0.75
C ALA A 104 18.36 5.33 0.92
N LYS A 105 19.20 6.27 1.36
CA LYS A 105 20.62 6.01 1.64
C LYS A 105 20.80 5.11 2.87
N THR A 106 19.96 5.25 3.89
CA THR A 106 20.03 4.42 5.10
C THR A 106 19.64 2.97 4.83
N VAL A 107 18.64 2.73 3.98
CA VAL A 107 18.25 1.37 3.54
C VAL A 107 19.37 0.71 2.73
N THR A 108 20.07 1.47 1.88
CA THR A 108 21.16 0.96 1.03
C THR A 108 22.54 1.00 1.69
N ALA A 109 22.65 1.51 2.93
CA ALA A 109 23.92 1.69 3.63
C ALA A 109 24.71 0.39 3.88
N PRO A 110 24.09 -0.76 4.22
CA PRO A 110 24.82 -2.02 4.37
C PRO A 110 25.56 -2.46 3.11
N LEU A 111 24.90 -2.39 1.95
CA LEU A 111 25.51 -2.73 0.65
C LEU A 111 26.61 -1.76 0.26
N ASP A 112 26.41 -0.48 0.55
CA ASP A 112 27.45 0.53 0.36
C ASP A 112 28.67 0.27 1.24
N ARG A 113 28.48 -0.13 2.51
CA ARG A 113 29.60 -0.45 3.40
C ARG A 113 30.40 -1.63 2.87
N ILE A 114 29.72 -2.71 2.49
CA ILE A 114 30.36 -3.90 1.90
C ILE A 114 31.14 -3.53 0.64
N LYS A 115 30.56 -2.71 -0.24
CA LYS A 115 31.23 -2.18 -1.44
C LYS A 115 32.53 -1.46 -1.08
N LEU A 116 32.50 -0.53 -0.11
CA LEU A 116 33.66 0.28 0.26
C LEU A 116 34.80 -0.58 0.84
N LEU A 117 34.46 -1.57 1.67
CA LEU A 117 35.43 -2.51 2.24
C LEU A 117 36.12 -3.35 1.15
N MET A 118 35.34 -3.84 0.17
CA MET A 118 35.88 -4.60 -0.96
C MET A 118 36.76 -3.73 -1.88
N GLN A 119 36.36 -2.49 -2.16
CA GLN A 119 37.11 -1.58 -3.05
C GLN A 119 38.45 -1.14 -2.45
N THR A 120 38.53 -1.03 -1.12
CA THR A 120 39.73 -0.54 -0.41
C THR A 120 40.62 -1.66 0.13
N HIS A 121 40.19 -2.92 0.03
CA HIS A 121 40.90 -4.07 0.57
C HIS A 121 42.38 -4.14 0.17
N GLY A 122 42.70 -3.91 -1.12
CA GLY A 122 44.07 -3.99 -1.62
C GLY A 122 45.02 -2.94 -1.01
N VAL A 123 44.51 -1.79 -0.57
CA VAL A 123 45.32 -0.75 0.11
C VAL A 123 45.47 -1.07 1.61
N ARG A 124 44.50 -1.75 2.22
CA ARG A 124 44.49 -2.06 3.66
C ARG A 124 45.31 -3.29 4.03
N ALA A 125 45.37 -4.28 3.14
CA ALA A 125 45.92 -5.60 3.45
C ALA A 125 47.46 -5.68 3.30
N GLY A 126 48.12 -4.66 2.73
CA GLY A 126 49.54 -4.73 2.37
C GLY A 126 49.85 -5.78 1.28
N GLN A 127 51.09 -5.80 0.76
CA GLN A 127 51.50 -6.64 -0.36
C GLN A 127 51.34 -8.17 -0.12
N GLU A 128 51.41 -8.64 1.14
CA GLU A 128 51.39 -10.09 1.44
C GLU A 128 49.98 -10.68 1.63
N SER A 129 48.96 -9.90 2.06
CA SER A 129 47.57 -10.38 2.19
C SER A 129 46.66 -10.02 1.01
N ALA A 130 47.12 -9.21 0.05
CA ALA A 130 46.33 -8.75 -1.11
C ALA A 130 45.87 -9.88 -2.07
N LYS A 131 46.55 -11.04 -2.05
CA LYS A 131 46.19 -12.20 -2.88
C LYS A 131 44.94 -12.94 -2.40
N LYS A 132 44.53 -12.79 -1.13
CA LYS A 132 43.32 -13.41 -0.58
C LYS A 132 42.16 -12.41 -0.66
N ALA A 133 41.59 -12.28 -1.86
CA ALA A 133 40.49 -11.36 -2.11
C ALA A 133 39.29 -11.68 -1.21
N ILE A 134 38.86 -10.74 -0.37
CA ILE A 134 37.64 -10.89 0.42
C ILE A 134 36.44 -10.97 -0.52
N GLY A 135 35.77 -12.13 -0.55
CA GLY A 135 34.54 -12.33 -1.30
C GLY A 135 33.37 -11.52 -0.73
N PHE A 136 32.29 -11.34 -1.50
CA PHE A 136 31.10 -10.62 -1.03
C PHE A 136 30.50 -11.24 0.25
N VAL A 137 30.43 -12.57 0.32
CA VAL A 137 29.93 -13.31 1.49
C VAL A 137 30.90 -13.20 2.67
N GLU A 138 32.20 -13.28 2.39
CA GLU A 138 33.24 -13.15 3.41
C GLU A 138 33.24 -11.75 4.05
N ALA A 139 33.02 -10.69 3.25
CA ALA A 139 32.86 -9.32 3.75
C ALA A 139 31.63 -9.17 4.66
N ILE A 140 30.52 -9.85 4.35
CA ILE A 140 29.32 -9.87 5.21
C ILE A 140 29.64 -10.55 6.53
N VAL A 141 30.21 -11.76 6.48
CA VAL A 141 30.53 -12.55 7.68
C VAL A 141 31.54 -11.81 8.56
N LEU A 142 32.56 -11.18 7.97
CA LEU A 142 33.56 -10.41 8.69
C LEU A 142 32.95 -9.24 9.48
N ILE A 143 32.08 -8.44 8.84
CA ILE A 143 31.38 -7.33 9.53
C ILE A 143 30.50 -7.87 10.65
N GLY A 144 29.74 -8.94 10.38
CA GLY A 144 28.85 -9.55 11.37
C GLY A 144 29.60 -10.08 12.60
N LYS A 145 30.78 -10.67 12.40
CA LYS A 145 31.61 -11.25 13.46
C LYS A 145 32.39 -10.21 14.26
N ASP A 146 32.99 -9.23 13.59
CA ASP A 146 33.91 -8.28 14.22
C ASP A 146 33.21 -7.05 14.82
N GLU A 147 32.09 -6.61 14.22
CA GLU A 147 31.42 -5.35 14.59
C GLU A 147 29.92 -5.50 14.91
N GLY A 148 29.36 -6.70 14.70
CA GLY A 148 27.95 -7.00 14.92
C GLY A 148 27.01 -6.25 13.97
N LEU A 149 25.71 -6.31 14.27
CA LEU A 149 24.66 -5.79 13.39
C LEU A 149 24.73 -4.28 13.16
N LYS A 150 25.16 -3.51 14.18
CA LYS A 150 25.31 -2.05 14.05
C LYS A 150 26.48 -1.68 13.12
N GLY A 151 27.46 -2.58 12.97
CA GLY A 151 28.58 -2.40 12.06
C GLY A 151 28.10 -2.07 10.64
N TYR A 152 27.08 -2.73 10.10
CA TYR A 152 26.67 -2.53 8.71
C TYR A 152 26.33 -1.07 8.34
N TRP A 153 25.98 -0.21 9.30
CA TRP A 153 25.68 1.22 9.10
C TRP A 153 26.84 2.17 9.44
N LYS A 154 28.03 1.66 9.76
CA LYS A 154 29.20 2.49 10.02
C LYS A 154 29.52 3.37 8.80
N GLY A 155 29.59 4.68 9.01
CA GLY A 155 29.74 5.67 7.93
C GLY A 155 28.43 6.21 7.31
N ASN A 156 27.24 5.76 7.75
CA ASN A 156 25.97 6.26 7.22
C ASN A 156 25.68 7.72 7.62
N LEU A 157 26.14 8.18 8.78
CA LEU A 157 25.86 9.54 9.26
C LEU A 157 26.42 10.63 8.31
N PRO A 158 27.73 10.63 7.93
CA PRO A 158 28.24 11.56 6.93
C PRO A 158 27.47 11.49 5.60
N GLN A 159 27.03 10.29 5.19
CA GLN A 159 26.27 10.07 3.96
C GLN A 159 24.89 10.74 3.99
N VAL A 160 24.19 10.68 5.13
CA VAL A 160 22.89 11.32 5.33
C VAL A 160 23.03 12.84 5.39
N ILE A 161 24.01 13.34 6.15
CA ILE A 161 24.30 14.78 6.26
C ILE A 161 24.58 15.36 4.87
N ARG A 162 25.29 14.62 4.01
CA ARG A 162 25.65 15.07 2.66
C ARG A 162 24.45 15.33 1.73
N VAL A 163 23.31 14.67 1.94
CA VAL A 163 22.15 14.72 1.02
C VAL A 163 21.63 16.15 0.83
N VAL A 164 21.48 16.87 1.93
CA VAL A 164 20.96 18.25 1.97
C VAL A 164 21.87 19.24 1.23
N PRO A 165 23.15 19.45 1.65
CA PRO A 165 24.03 20.43 1.03
C PRO A 165 24.35 20.07 -0.43
N TYR A 166 24.46 18.77 -0.75
CA TYR A 166 24.70 18.34 -2.13
C TYR A 166 23.58 18.80 -3.07
N SER A 167 22.33 18.57 -2.66
CA SER A 167 21.15 18.92 -3.47
C SER A 167 20.97 20.43 -3.60
N ALA A 168 21.18 21.17 -2.51
CA ALA A 168 21.10 22.64 -2.52
C ALA A 168 22.13 23.27 -3.46
N VAL A 169 23.40 22.87 -3.32
CA VAL A 169 24.49 23.38 -4.16
C VAL A 169 24.28 22.98 -5.61
N GLN A 170 23.86 21.74 -5.88
CA GLN A 170 23.64 21.27 -7.25
C GLN A 170 22.53 22.08 -7.94
N LEU A 171 21.42 22.35 -7.26
CA LEU A 171 20.32 23.13 -7.83
C LEU A 171 20.74 24.59 -8.09
N PHE A 172 21.41 25.22 -7.12
CA PHE A 172 21.93 26.58 -7.26
C PHE A 172 22.95 26.69 -8.41
N ALA A 173 23.92 25.78 -8.45
CA ALA A 173 24.94 25.74 -9.50
C ALA A 173 24.30 25.46 -10.88
N TYR A 174 23.31 24.58 -10.96
CA TYR A 174 22.61 24.29 -12.22
C TYR A 174 21.89 25.52 -12.78
N GLU A 175 21.16 26.27 -11.94
CA GLU A 175 20.51 27.52 -12.37
C GLU A 175 21.54 28.56 -12.84
N THR A 176 22.69 28.63 -12.17
CA THR A 176 23.79 29.55 -12.52
C THR A 176 24.43 29.17 -13.85
N TYR A 177 24.81 27.90 -14.03
CA TYR A 177 25.43 27.42 -15.26
C TYR A 177 24.47 27.42 -16.45
N LYS A 178 23.16 27.19 -16.25
CA LYS A 178 22.17 27.40 -17.31
C LYS A 178 22.20 28.83 -17.82
N LYS A 179 22.22 29.83 -16.93
CA LYS A 179 22.29 31.24 -17.34
C LYS A 179 23.57 31.54 -18.12
N LEU A 180 24.68 30.91 -17.73
CA LEU A 180 25.97 31.05 -18.39
C LEU A 180 26.04 30.37 -19.77
N PHE A 181 25.41 29.20 -19.93
CA PHE A 181 25.40 28.42 -21.18
C PHE A 181 24.22 28.75 -22.12
N LYS A 182 23.43 29.80 -21.83
CA LYS A 182 22.42 30.30 -22.77
C LYS A 182 23.11 30.93 -23.99
N GLY A 183 22.68 30.53 -25.19
CA GLY A 183 23.15 31.13 -26.43
C GLY A 183 22.59 32.55 -26.64
N LYS A 184 23.10 33.25 -27.67
CA LYS A 184 22.64 34.60 -28.06
C LYS A 184 21.15 34.63 -28.47
N ASP A 185 20.59 33.48 -28.85
CA ASP A 185 19.20 33.32 -29.28
C ASP A 185 18.21 33.08 -28.10
N GLY A 186 18.70 33.10 -26.86
CA GLY A 186 17.88 32.92 -25.65
C GLY A 186 17.49 31.48 -25.30
N GLU A 187 17.67 30.53 -26.23
CA GLU A 187 17.39 29.11 -26.01
C GLU A 187 18.62 28.30 -25.52
N LEU A 188 18.37 27.34 -24.62
CA LEU A 188 19.38 26.40 -24.10
C LEU A 188 19.42 25.14 -24.95
N SER A 189 20.51 24.92 -25.69
CA SER A 189 20.76 23.69 -26.45
C SER A 189 20.84 22.46 -25.53
N VAL A 190 20.62 21.26 -26.09
CA VAL A 190 20.74 19.99 -25.35
C VAL A 190 22.15 19.85 -24.75
N ILE A 191 23.17 20.21 -25.53
CA ILE A 191 24.57 20.22 -25.07
C ILE A 191 24.77 21.22 -23.93
N GLY A 192 24.17 22.41 -24.00
CA GLY A 192 24.22 23.42 -22.93
C GLY A 192 23.57 22.96 -21.63
N ARG A 193 22.46 22.19 -21.70
CA ARG A 193 21.81 21.60 -20.51
C ARG A 193 22.67 20.50 -19.88
N LEU A 194 23.30 19.66 -20.71
CA LEU A 194 24.21 18.62 -20.25
C LEU A 194 25.47 19.21 -19.61
N ALA A 195 26.07 20.23 -20.23
CA ALA A 195 27.20 20.97 -19.68
C ALA A 195 26.83 21.65 -18.35
N ALA A 196 25.66 22.29 -18.27
CA ALA A 196 25.16 22.87 -17.03
C ALA A 196 24.98 21.82 -15.92
N GLY A 197 24.41 20.66 -16.26
CA GLY A 197 24.23 19.55 -15.33
C GLY A 197 25.55 18.97 -14.84
N ALA A 198 26.52 18.75 -15.73
CA ALA A 198 27.84 18.25 -15.40
C ALA A 198 28.62 19.24 -14.51
N CYS A 199 28.64 20.53 -14.85
CA CYS A 199 29.30 21.57 -14.05
C CYS A 199 28.66 21.72 -12.67
N ALA A 200 27.33 21.64 -12.59
CA ALA A 200 26.60 21.66 -11.33
C ALA A 200 26.94 20.44 -10.45
N GLY A 201 27.01 19.25 -11.04
CA GLY A 201 27.41 18.02 -10.34
C GLY A 201 28.86 18.05 -9.86
N MET A 202 29.78 18.61 -10.65
CA MET A 202 31.18 18.80 -10.25
C MET A 202 31.29 19.80 -9.08
N THR A 203 30.54 20.90 -9.14
CA THR A 203 30.54 21.94 -8.10
C THR A 203 29.96 21.43 -6.78
N SER A 204 28.84 20.71 -6.83
CA SER A 204 28.26 20.09 -5.62
C SER A 204 29.15 19.00 -5.04
N THR A 205 29.80 18.21 -5.89
CA THR A 205 30.77 17.20 -5.47
C THR A 205 31.98 17.84 -4.80
N PHE A 206 32.52 18.94 -5.35
CA PHE A 206 33.65 19.68 -4.76
C PHE A 206 33.30 20.21 -3.35
N ILE A 207 32.15 20.87 -3.21
CA ILE A 207 31.75 21.47 -1.93
C ILE A 207 31.47 20.40 -0.86
N THR A 208 30.88 19.27 -1.25
CA THR A 208 30.50 18.21 -0.30
C THR A 208 31.54 17.10 -0.17
N TYR A 209 32.68 17.22 -0.85
CA TYR A 209 33.72 16.19 -0.90
C TYR A 209 34.27 15.76 0.47
N PRO A 210 34.48 16.68 1.45
CA PRO A 210 34.94 16.28 2.78
C PRO A 210 34.04 15.22 3.46
N LEU A 211 32.72 15.29 3.24
CA LEU A 211 31.77 14.30 3.78
C LEU A 211 31.92 12.93 3.10
N ASP A 212 32.32 12.89 1.83
CA ASP A 212 32.60 11.65 1.12
C ASP A 212 33.86 10.95 1.64
N VAL A 213 34.90 11.72 1.99
CA VAL A 213 36.12 11.18 2.57
C VAL A 213 35.87 10.70 4.00
N LEU A 214 35.20 11.51 4.83
CA LEU A 214 34.82 11.12 6.20
C LEU A 214 33.96 9.86 6.24
N ARG A 215 33.01 9.73 5.30
CA ARG A 215 32.23 8.51 5.12
C ARG A 215 33.13 7.29 4.91
N LEU A 216 34.07 7.38 3.97
CA LEU A 216 34.93 6.25 3.63
C LEU A 216 35.80 5.85 4.83
N ARG A 217 36.48 6.83 5.41
CA ARG A 217 37.40 6.63 6.55
C ARG A 217 36.66 6.01 7.73
N LEU A 218 35.49 6.53 8.09
CA LEU A 218 34.67 5.96 9.17
C LEU A 218 34.15 4.54 8.86
N ALA A 219 33.78 4.26 7.60
CA ALA A 219 33.23 2.96 7.22
C ALA A 219 34.29 1.84 7.17
N VAL A 220 35.55 2.20 6.87
CA VAL A 220 36.61 1.28 6.46
C VAL A 220 37.76 1.20 7.47
N GLU A 221 38.18 2.32 8.08
CA GLU A 221 39.31 2.31 9.01
C GLU A 221 38.88 1.78 10.39
N PRO A 222 39.65 0.84 10.97
CA PRO A 222 39.39 0.35 12.32
C PRO A 222 39.72 1.42 13.36
N GLY A 223 39.11 1.33 14.55
CA GLY A 223 39.41 2.22 15.68
C GLY A 223 38.49 3.44 15.83
N TYR A 224 38.00 4.02 14.73
CA TYR A 224 37.10 5.18 14.82
C TYR A 224 35.67 4.82 15.19
N ARG A 225 35.11 5.55 16.16
CA ARG A 225 33.71 5.40 16.60
C ARG A 225 32.81 6.53 16.11
N THR A 226 33.35 7.73 15.95
CA THR A 226 32.56 8.93 15.61
C THR A 226 33.13 9.70 14.42
N MET A 227 32.27 10.43 13.70
CA MET A 227 32.68 11.26 12.56
C MET A 227 33.63 12.41 12.98
N SER A 228 33.42 12.99 14.17
CA SER A 228 34.26 14.07 14.70
C SER A 228 35.67 13.59 15.03
N GLU A 229 35.79 12.39 15.61
CA GLU A 229 37.07 11.75 15.90
C GLU A 229 37.88 11.52 14.61
N VAL A 230 37.25 11.01 13.55
CA VAL A 230 37.89 10.87 12.22
C VAL A 230 38.33 12.24 11.69
N ALA A 231 37.46 13.25 11.73
CA ALA A 231 37.76 14.57 11.21
C ALA A 231 38.93 15.26 11.95
N LEU A 232 38.95 15.19 13.28
CA LEU A 232 40.00 15.77 14.11
C LEU A 232 41.34 15.04 13.90
N THR A 233 41.31 13.71 13.80
CA THR A 233 42.52 12.90 13.58
C THR A 233 43.10 13.18 12.19
N MET A 234 42.26 13.21 11.15
CA MET A 234 42.68 13.59 9.80
C MET A 234 43.29 14.99 9.74
N LEU A 235 42.64 15.96 10.41
CA LEU A 235 43.14 17.34 10.41
C LEU A 235 44.48 17.47 11.15
N ARG A 236 44.65 16.74 12.27
CA ARG A 236 45.88 16.77 13.08
C ARG A 236 47.04 16.03 12.43
N GLU A 237 46.79 14.90 11.78
CA GLU A 237 47.84 13.98 11.31
C GLU A 237 48.12 14.07 9.80
N GLU A 238 47.11 14.38 8.98
CA GLU A 238 47.23 14.43 7.51
C GLU A 238 47.04 15.86 6.95
N GLY A 239 46.51 16.78 7.76
CA GLY A 239 46.22 18.15 7.35
C GLY A 239 44.95 18.30 6.51
N PHE A 240 44.58 19.54 6.17
CA PHE A 240 43.31 19.86 5.50
C PHE A 240 43.20 19.28 4.07
N ALA A 241 44.32 19.11 3.37
CA ALA A 241 44.33 18.56 2.01
C ALA A 241 43.80 17.12 1.94
N SER A 242 43.91 16.35 3.03
CA SER A 242 43.43 14.96 3.12
C SER A 242 41.93 14.81 2.87
N PHE A 243 41.13 15.84 3.20
CA PHE A 243 39.69 15.87 2.97
C PHE A 243 39.31 15.94 1.49
N TYR A 244 40.28 16.16 0.58
CA TYR A 244 40.09 16.27 -0.86
C TYR A 244 40.83 15.20 -1.66
N TYR A 245 41.45 14.22 -1.01
CA TYR A 245 42.11 13.11 -1.70
C TYR A 245 41.13 12.27 -2.51
N GLY A 246 41.51 11.93 -3.75
CA GLY A 246 40.63 11.25 -4.71
C GLY A 246 39.64 12.16 -5.44
N LEU A 247 39.68 13.49 -5.25
CA LEU A 247 38.79 14.43 -5.96
C LEU A 247 38.98 14.34 -7.49
N GLY A 248 40.23 14.22 -7.95
CA GLY A 248 40.58 14.08 -9.37
C GLY A 248 39.79 12.98 -10.11
N PRO A 249 39.91 11.69 -9.73
CA PRO A 249 39.12 10.62 -10.36
C PRO A 249 37.61 10.79 -10.18
N SER A 250 37.18 11.46 -9.10
CA SER A 250 35.75 11.74 -8.87
C SER A 250 35.19 12.71 -9.90
N LEU A 251 35.91 13.78 -10.22
CA LEU A 251 35.51 14.76 -11.22
C LEU A 251 35.68 14.21 -12.64
N LEU A 252 36.81 13.54 -12.89
CA LEU A 252 37.10 12.88 -14.18
C LEU A 252 36.03 11.85 -14.55
N GLY A 253 35.43 11.15 -13.58
CA GLY A 253 34.40 10.14 -13.82
C GLY A 253 33.02 10.68 -14.18
N ILE A 254 32.69 11.94 -13.85
CA ILE A 254 31.34 12.49 -14.04
C ILE A 254 31.02 12.70 -15.53
N ALA A 255 31.93 13.32 -16.29
CA ALA A 255 31.67 13.65 -17.69
C ALA A 255 31.62 12.40 -18.61
N PRO A 256 32.55 11.43 -18.53
CA PRO A 256 32.48 10.18 -19.28
C PRO A 256 31.25 9.35 -18.94
N TYR A 257 30.85 9.31 -17.67
CA TYR A 257 29.63 8.59 -17.26
C TYR A 257 28.40 9.16 -17.97
N ILE A 258 28.25 10.48 -18.00
CA ILE A 258 27.15 11.15 -18.72
C ILE A 258 27.24 10.86 -20.22
N ALA A 259 28.41 11.02 -20.83
CA ALA A 259 28.61 10.81 -22.26
C ALA A 259 28.29 9.37 -22.70
N VAL A 260 28.81 8.37 -21.99
CA VAL A 260 28.57 6.94 -22.27
C VAL A 260 27.10 6.59 -22.02
N ASN A 261 26.49 7.09 -20.95
CA ASN A 261 25.08 6.85 -20.66
C ASN A 261 24.18 7.38 -21.78
N PHE A 262 24.40 8.61 -22.26
CA PHE A 262 23.63 9.17 -23.37
C PHE A 262 23.89 8.46 -24.69
N CYS A 263 25.16 8.16 -25.01
CA CYS A 263 25.52 7.46 -26.23
C CYS A 263 24.86 6.07 -26.30
N ILE A 264 24.94 5.29 -25.22
CA ILE A 264 24.32 3.95 -25.17
C ILE A 264 22.81 4.06 -25.15
N PHE A 265 22.23 5.04 -24.46
CA PHE A 265 20.80 5.30 -24.50
C PHE A 265 20.33 5.55 -25.94
N ASP A 266 21.03 6.40 -26.69
CA ASP A 266 20.69 6.73 -28.07
C ASP A 266 20.91 5.54 -29.02
N LEU A 267 22.00 4.79 -28.87
CA LEU A 267 22.29 3.60 -29.69
C LEU A 267 21.25 2.49 -29.46
N VAL A 268 20.94 2.18 -28.20
CA VAL A 268 19.91 1.18 -27.85
C VAL A 268 18.53 1.66 -28.33
N LYS A 269 18.22 2.95 -28.18
CA LYS A 269 16.96 3.52 -28.65
C LYS A 269 16.83 3.54 -30.19
N LYS A 270 17.94 3.69 -30.92
CA LYS A 270 17.99 3.60 -32.39
C LYS A 270 17.90 2.16 -32.90
N ALA A 271 18.52 1.22 -32.18
CA ALA A 271 18.49 -0.21 -32.49
C ALA A 271 17.12 -0.85 -32.22
N LEU A 272 16.28 -0.23 -31.37
CA LEU A 272 14.90 -0.65 -31.18
C LEU A 272 14.05 -0.35 -32.43
N PRO A 273 13.18 -1.29 -32.85
CA PRO A 273 12.23 -1.04 -33.94
C PRO A 273 11.35 0.18 -33.64
N GLU A 274 10.89 0.85 -34.69
CA GLU A 274 10.20 2.15 -34.59
C GLU A 274 8.94 2.08 -33.70
N GLU A 275 8.26 0.92 -33.71
CA GLU A 275 7.12 0.57 -32.87
C GLU A 275 7.40 0.54 -31.34
N TYR A 276 8.66 0.32 -30.94
CA TYR A 276 9.07 0.21 -29.53
C TYR A 276 9.75 1.47 -29.00
N ARG A 277 10.17 2.40 -29.88
CA ARG A 277 10.95 3.60 -29.52
C ARG A 277 10.17 4.59 -28.64
N GLN A 278 8.84 4.58 -28.72
CA GLN A 278 7.92 5.46 -27.99
C GLN A 278 7.32 4.83 -26.72
N LYS A 279 7.51 3.52 -26.48
CA LYS A 279 6.96 2.85 -25.29
C LYS A 279 7.75 3.22 -24.03
N THR A 280 7.06 3.66 -22.98
CA THR A 280 7.68 4.02 -21.69
C THR A 280 8.51 2.89 -21.09
N GLN A 281 8.08 1.63 -21.23
CA GLN A 281 8.81 0.44 -20.75
C GLN A 281 10.14 0.24 -21.50
N ALA A 282 10.13 0.40 -22.82
CA ALA A 282 11.34 0.29 -23.63
C ALA A 282 12.31 1.45 -23.32
N SER A 283 11.80 2.67 -23.08
CA SER A 283 12.59 3.81 -22.63
C SER A 283 13.21 3.60 -21.24
N LEU A 284 12.46 3.01 -20.30
CA LEU A 284 12.95 2.67 -18.97
C LEU A 284 14.00 1.55 -19.01
N LEU A 285 13.76 0.49 -19.78
CA LEU A 285 14.74 -0.58 -19.98
C LEU A 285 16.01 -0.05 -20.64
N THR A 286 15.86 0.79 -21.67
CA THR A 286 16.98 1.46 -22.34
C THR A 286 17.77 2.32 -21.37
N ALA A 287 17.11 3.06 -20.48
CA ALA A 287 17.77 3.85 -19.43
C ALA A 287 18.51 2.98 -18.40
N VAL A 288 17.96 1.82 -18.04
CA VAL A 288 18.64 0.88 -17.12
C VAL A 288 19.86 0.24 -17.78
N VAL A 289 19.73 -0.19 -19.04
CA VAL A 289 20.84 -0.76 -19.82
C VAL A 289 21.94 0.27 -20.04
N SER A 290 21.57 1.50 -20.41
CA SER A 290 22.54 2.57 -20.62
C SER A 290 23.27 2.94 -19.32
N ALA A 291 22.54 3.03 -18.20
CA ALA A 291 23.13 3.31 -16.89
C ALA A 291 24.04 2.17 -16.41
N ALA A 292 23.67 0.91 -16.65
CA ALA A 292 24.48 -0.25 -16.30
C ALA A 292 25.79 -0.29 -17.10
N CYS A 293 25.73 -0.07 -18.42
CA CYS A 293 26.92 -0.05 -19.28
C CYS A 293 27.81 1.17 -18.98
N ALA A 294 27.23 2.35 -18.71
CA ALA A 294 27.98 3.52 -18.27
C ALA A 294 28.68 3.27 -16.93
N THR A 295 27.98 2.63 -15.99
CA THR A 295 28.55 2.23 -14.69
C THR A 295 29.69 1.23 -14.88
N LEU A 296 29.54 0.21 -15.75
CA LEU A 296 30.59 -0.77 -16.03
C LEU A 296 31.83 -0.12 -16.64
N THR A 297 31.64 0.80 -17.59
CA THR A 297 32.74 1.51 -18.26
C THR A 297 33.50 2.42 -17.29
N CYS A 298 32.78 3.13 -16.42
CA CYS A 298 33.38 4.11 -15.50
C CYS A 298 33.73 3.51 -14.12
N TYR A 299 33.44 2.23 -13.87
CA TYR A 299 33.69 1.59 -12.58
C TYR A 299 35.15 1.63 -12.11
N PRO A 300 36.16 1.46 -13.00
CA PRO A 300 37.57 1.58 -12.60
C PRO A 300 37.89 2.91 -11.91
N LEU A 301 37.30 4.02 -12.36
CA LEU A 301 37.49 5.34 -11.75
C LEU A 301 36.83 5.44 -10.36
N ASP A 302 35.73 4.74 -10.12
CA ASP A 302 35.11 4.67 -8.79
C ASP A 302 36.00 3.89 -7.82
N THR A 303 36.61 2.78 -8.26
CA THR A 303 37.56 2.00 -7.45
C THR A 303 38.83 2.80 -7.16
N VAL A 304 39.44 3.43 -8.17
CA VAL A 304 40.62 4.30 -8.01
C VAL A 304 40.32 5.44 -7.04
N ARG A 305 39.16 6.10 -7.19
CA ARG A 305 38.71 7.12 -6.24
C ARG A 305 38.73 6.61 -4.80
N ARG A 306 38.16 5.43 -4.52
CA ARG A 306 38.09 4.91 -3.14
C ARG A 306 39.45 4.55 -2.59
N GLN A 307 40.36 4.02 -3.41
CA GLN A 307 41.72 3.70 -2.97
C GLN A 307 42.57 4.94 -2.72
N MET A 308 42.40 6.01 -3.52
CA MET A 308 43.09 7.29 -3.31
C MET A 308 42.56 8.06 -2.09
N GLN A 309 41.35 7.79 -1.63
CA GLN A 309 40.75 8.43 -0.45
C GLN A 309 41.26 7.85 0.89
N MET A 310 42.00 6.73 0.88
CA MET A 310 42.49 6.04 2.08
C MET A 310 43.81 6.62 2.60
N ARG A 311 44.08 6.45 3.90
CA ARG A 311 45.36 6.83 4.50
C ARG A 311 46.50 6.05 3.87
N GLY A 312 47.64 6.71 3.61
CA GLY A 312 48.87 6.04 3.18
C GLY A 312 48.77 5.36 1.82
N THR A 313 47.83 5.79 0.96
CA THR A 313 47.71 5.29 -0.40
C THR A 313 48.99 5.56 -1.21
N PRO A 314 49.51 4.57 -1.96
CA PRO A 314 50.74 4.76 -2.75
C PRO A 314 50.51 5.60 -4.02
N TYR A 315 49.26 5.91 -4.34
CA TYR A 315 48.88 6.51 -5.63
C TYR A 315 48.66 8.01 -5.51
N LYS A 316 49.44 8.82 -6.23
CA LYS A 316 49.28 10.29 -6.25
C LYS A 316 48.38 10.76 -7.40
N SER A 317 48.37 10.01 -8.51
CA SER A 317 47.57 10.32 -9.68
C SER A 317 46.76 9.12 -10.19
N VAL A 318 45.71 9.38 -10.98
CA VAL A 318 44.90 8.33 -11.61
C VAL A 318 45.72 7.48 -12.58
N LEU A 319 46.68 8.11 -13.25
CA LEU A 319 47.56 7.46 -14.23
C LEU A 319 48.56 6.50 -13.57
N GLU A 320 48.92 6.73 -12.31
CA GLU A 320 49.70 5.79 -11.50
C GLU A 320 48.81 4.72 -10.86
N ALA A 321 47.60 5.09 -10.43
CA ALA A 321 46.70 4.21 -9.71
C ALA A 321 46.20 3.02 -10.54
N ILE A 322 45.81 3.24 -11.80
CA ILE A 322 45.29 2.17 -12.67
C ILE A 322 46.31 1.05 -12.91
N PRO A 323 47.53 1.33 -13.43
CA PRO A 323 48.54 0.29 -13.64
C PRO A 323 48.99 -0.33 -12.31
N GLY A 324 49.15 0.47 -11.25
CA GLY A 324 49.55 -0.06 -9.93
C GLY A 324 48.49 -0.95 -9.27
N ILE A 325 47.19 -0.77 -9.55
CA ILE A 325 46.13 -1.69 -9.11
C ILE A 325 46.15 -2.96 -9.95
N ILE A 326 46.37 -2.87 -11.26
CA ILE A 326 46.44 -4.04 -12.15
C ILE A 326 47.64 -4.91 -11.77
N GLU A 327 48.79 -4.32 -11.48
CA GLU A 327 49.98 -5.04 -11.05
C GLU A 327 49.80 -5.74 -9.70
N ARG A 328 49.10 -5.10 -8.75
CA ARG A 328 48.88 -5.65 -7.40
C ARG A 328 47.74 -6.67 -7.33
N ASP A 329 46.58 -6.32 -7.90
CA ASP A 329 45.30 -7.01 -7.70
C ASP A 329 44.73 -7.62 -9.01
N GLY A 330 45.43 -7.47 -10.14
CA GLY A 330 44.93 -7.84 -11.45
C GLY A 330 43.80 -6.93 -11.96
N VAL A 331 43.30 -7.21 -13.16
CA VAL A 331 42.16 -6.46 -13.76
C VAL A 331 40.90 -6.56 -12.90
N ILE A 332 40.70 -7.68 -12.19
CA ILE A 332 39.58 -7.89 -11.26
C ILE A 332 39.64 -6.88 -10.10
N GLY A 333 40.84 -6.43 -9.71
CA GLY A 333 41.04 -5.39 -8.71
C GLY A 333 40.30 -4.09 -9.00
N LEU A 334 40.23 -3.68 -10.28
CA LEU A 334 39.52 -2.47 -10.71
C LEU A 334 37.99 -2.59 -10.58
N TYR A 335 37.46 -3.81 -10.55
CA TYR A 335 36.03 -4.12 -10.48
C TYR A 335 35.56 -4.67 -9.13
N ARG A 336 36.45 -4.70 -8.11
CA ARG A 336 36.07 -5.11 -6.75
C ARG A 336 34.93 -4.23 -6.22
N GLY A 337 33.92 -4.86 -5.63
CA GLY A 337 32.71 -4.18 -5.15
C GLY A 337 31.63 -3.94 -6.21
N PHE A 338 31.82 -4.38 -7.47
CA PHE A 338 30.81 -4.19 -8.51
C PHE A 338 29.49 -4.92 -8.17
N LEU A 339 29.58 -6.13 -7.63
CA LEU A 339 28.40 -6.92 -7.22
C LEU A 339 27.50 -6.20 -6.20
N PRO A 340 28.00 -5.73 -5.03
CA PRO A 340 27.16 -4.96 -4.11
C PRO A 340 26.64 -3.66 -4.73
N ASN A 341 27.41 -3.02 -5.62
CA ASN A 341 26.96 -1.82 -6.36
C ASN A 341 25.80 -2.14 -7.32
N ALA A 342 25.86 -3.28 -8.02
CA ALA A 342 24.80 -3.76 -8.90
C ALA A 342 23.55 -4.12 -8.08
N LEU A 343 23.70 -4.85 -6.97
CA LEU A 343 22.59 -5.19 -6.07
C LEU A 343 21.89 -3.96 -5.49
N LYS A 344 22.65 -2.90 -5.20
CA LYS A 344 22.10 -1.61 -4.76
C LYS A 344 21.31 -0.89 -5.86
N ASN A 345 21.77 -0.98 -7.11
CA ASN A 345 21.17 -0.26 -8.24
C ASN A 345 20.07 -1.07 -8.94
N LEU A 346 19.83 -2.33 -8.56
CA LEU A 346 18.69 -3.12 -9.03
C LEU A 346 17.40 -2.54 -8.43
N PRO A 347 16.51 -1.92 -9.23
CA PRO A 347 15.29 -1.32 -8.72
C PRO A 347 14.25 -2.41 -8.47
N ASN A 348 14.05 -2.87 -7.22
CA ASN A 348 12.94 -3.75 -6.79
C ASN A 348 12.45 -4.80 -7.83
N SER A 349 13.38 -5.37 -8.61
CA SER A 349 13.10 -6.33 -9.68
C SER A 349 13.65 -7.68 -9.27
N ARG A 350 13.28 -8.14 -8.07
CA ARG A 350 13.59 -9.50 -7.60
C ARG A 350 13.05 -10.60 -8.55
N LYS A 351 12.09 -10.30 -9.43
CA LYS A 351 11.44 -11.32 -10.26
C LYS A 351 12.14 -11.68 -11.59
N SER A 352 13.22 -11.01 -12.02
CA SER A 352 13.79 -11.28 -13.37
C SER A 352 15.11 -12.08 -13.39
N ILE A 353 15.83 -12.19 -12.27
CA ILE A 353 17.18 -12.79 -12.27
C ILE A 353 17.16 -14.21 -11.67
N GLU A 354 16.14 -14.58 -10.91
CA GLU A 354 16.01 -15.90 -10.31
C GLU A 354 15.76 -17.01 -11.36
N THR A 355 15.16 -16.66 -12.50
CA THR A 355 14.96 -17.56 -13.66
C THR A 355 16.26 -17.97 -14.36
N LYS A 356 17.38 -17.23 -14.17
CA LYS A 356 18.68 -17.60 -14.78
C LYS A 356 19.65 -18.26 -13.81
N ARG A 357 19.37 -18.28 -12.50
CA ARG A 357 20.23 -18.94 -11.51
C ARG A 357 19.81 -20.37 -11.21
N GLY A 358 18.54 -20.73 -11.42
CA GLY A 358 18.04 -22.11 -11.33
C GLY A 358 18.68 -23.08 -12.32
N ASN A 359 19.20 -22.60 -13.45
CA ASN A 359 19.78 -23.46 -14.50
C ASN A 359 21.29 -23.70 -14.35
N LEU A 360 22.00 -23.02 -13.43
CA LEU A 360 23.45 -23.23 -13.23
C LEU A 360 23.80 -24.07 -12.01
N GLN A 361 22.84 -24.38 -11.14
CA GLN A 361 23.07 -25.18 -9.94
C GLN A 361 22.72 -26.67 -10.13
N ILE A 362 22.27 -27.05 -11.33
CA ILE A 362 21.98 -28.44 -11.74
C ILE A 362 23.23 -29.12 -12.37
N LEU A 363 24.34 -28.39 -12.55
CA LEU A 363 25.53 -28.89 -13.27
C LEU A 363 26.71 -29.34 -12.38
N TYR A 364 26.55 -29.39 -11.04
CA TYR A 364 27.63 -29.82 -10.13
C TYR A 364 27.23 -30.84 -9.06
N ALA A 365 26.08 -31.51 -9.19
CA ALA A 365 25.71 -32.60 -8.29
C ALA A 365 25.23 -33.83 -9.09
N SER A 366 26.13 -34.39 -9.89
CA SER A 366 25.98 -35.76 -10.38
C SER A 366 27.37 -36.31 -10.73
N LYS A 367 27.99 -36.96 -9.74
CA LYS A 367 29.01 -38.01 -9.94
C LYS A 367 29.28 -38.72 -8.62
N GLU A 368 28.85 -39.97 -8.58
CA GLU A 368 29.16 -41.13 -7.72
C GLU A 368 27.84 -41.94 -7.66
N GLY A 369 27.64 -43.00 -8.46
CA GLY A 369 28.32 -44.32 -8.41
C GLY A 369 27.72 -45.12 -7.24
N GLN A 370 27.14 -46.33 -7.34
CA GLN A 370 27.07 -47.37 -8.36
C GLN A 370 26.02 -48.41 -7.90
N GLU A 371 25.49 -49.15 -8.87
CA GLU A 371 25.03 -50.56 -8.81
C GLU A 371 23.62 -50.94 -8.28
N GLU A 372 23.09 -51.95 -8.98
CA GLU A 372 21.72 -52.41 -9.15
C GLU A 372 21.68 -53.94 -8.78
N PRO A 373 20.59 -54.69 -8.97
CA PRO A 373 19.59 -55.07 -7.98
C PRO A 373 19.61 -56.58 -7.63
N GLN A 374 18.81 -57.02 -6.64
CA GLN A 374 18.27 -58.39 -6.66
C GLN A 374 16.94 -58.55 -5.91
N THR A 375 16.10 -59.36 -6.55
CA THR A 375 14.69 -59.74 -6.37
C THR A 375 14.46 -60.62 -5.13
N ASP A 376 13.33 -60.51 -4.42
CA ASP A 376 12.33 -61.59 -4.33
C ASP A 376 11.10 -61.37 -3.40
N ARG A 377 9.98 -61.85 -3.97
CA ARG A 377 8.65 -62.34 -3.52
C ARG A 377 8.16 -62.36 -2.04
N ILE A 378 6.93 -61.82 -1.88
CA ILE A 378 5.69 -62.33 -1.22
C ILE A 378 5.63 -62.50 0.33
N SER A 379 4.76 -61.74 1.01
CA SER A 379 3.56 -62.16 1.81
C SER A 379 3.13 -61.09 2.84
N LYS A 380 1.82 -61.01 3.13
CA LYS A 380 1.14 -60.01 3.99
C LYS A 380 1.07 -60.44 5.48
N SER A 381 1.29 -59.50 6.39
CA SER A 381 0.67 -59.41 7.73
C SER A 381 0.43 -57.92 8.06
N GLU A 382 -0.62 -57.59 8.81
CA GLU A 382 -1.08 -56.22 9.10
C GLU A 382 -0.36 -55.61 10.31
N ASP A 383 0.31 -54.46 10.13
CA ASP A 383 1.10 -53.80 11.19
C ASP A 383 0.43 -52.54 11.78
N GLN A 384 0.65 -52.24 13.08
CA GLN A 384 0.01 -51.17 13.85
C GLN A 384 0.78 -49.82 13.79
N VAL A 385 0.13 -48.74 13.31
CA VAL A 385 0.74 -47.42 13.06
C VAL A 385 0.83 -46.54 14.32
N ILE A 386 2.01 -45.98 14.62
CA ILE A 386 2.29 -45.12 15.80
C ILE A 386 2.33 -43.63 15.47
N LEU A 387 3.03 -43.22 14.40
CA LEU A 387 3.26 -41.81 14.07
C LEU A 387 3.17 -41.60 12.57
N VAL A 388 2.65 -40.46 12.13
CA VAL A 388 2.52 -40.15 10.70
C VAL A 388 3.07 -38.74 10.42
N GLU A 389 4.20 -38.67 9.72
CA GLU A 389 4.76 -37.42 9.19
C GLU A 389 4.13 -37.10 7.82
N ARG A 390 3.59 -35.91 7.65
CA ARG A 390 3.04 -35.44 6.36
C ARG A 390 3.92 -34.32 5.82
N TYR A 391 4.43 -34.50 4.61
CA TYR A 391 5.27 -33.54 3.92
C TYR A 391 4.40 -32.68 2.99
N GLY A 392 4.76 -31.39 2.80
CA GLY A 392 4.02 -30.45 1.95
C GLY A 392 3.91 -30.84 0.46
N SER A 393 4.64 -31.87 0.04
CA SER A 393 4.53 -32.55 -1.26
C SER A 393 3.37 -33.55 -1.36
N GLY A 394 2.57 -33.72 -0.30
CA GLY A 394 1.52 -34.76 -0.21
C GLY A 394 2.06 -36.16 0.14
N THR A 395 3.36 -36.29 0.40
CA THR A 395 3.99 -37.56 0.80
C THR A 395 3.75 -37.82 2.28
N VAL A 396 3.33 -39.03 2.63
CA VAL A 396 3.05 -39.41 4.03
C VAL A 396 4.04 -40.48 4.46
N LYS A 397 4.76 -40.24 5.55
CA LYS A 397 5.68 -41.21 6.14
C LYS A 397 5.08 -41.76 7.44
N ARG A 398 4.68 -43.03 7.43
CA ARG A 398 4.10 -43.71 8.60
C ARG A 398 5.19 -44.46 9.34
N TYR A 399 5.20 -44.34 10.65
CA TYR A 399 6.06 -45.05 11.59
C TYR A 399 5.19 -46.09 12.27
N ILE A 400 5.55 -47.35 12.10
CA ILE A 400 4.80 -48.51 12.53
C ILE A 400 5.72 -49.33 13.44
N VAL A 401 5.17 -49.91 14.51
CA VAL A 401 5.94 -50.81 15.38
C VAL A 401 5.57 -52.24 15.07
N ASP A 402 6.60 -53.02 14.80
CA ASP A 402 6.55 -54.46 14.59
C ASP A 402 6.45 -55.19 15.95
N ASP A 403 6.03 -56.45 15.96
CA ASP A 403 5.82 -57.25 17.20
C ASP A 403 7.10 -57.41 18.05
N ASP A 404 8.28 -57.14 17.46
CA ASP A 404 9.60 -57.13 18.12
C ASP A 404 10.06 -55.74 18.64
N LEU A 405 9.16 -54.75 18.77
CA LEU A 405 9.43 -53.40 19.30
C LEU A 405 10.42 -52.53 18.46
N GLN A 406 10.60 -52.82 17.17
CA GLN A 406 11.39 -51.98 16.25
C GLN A 406 10.51 -51.09 15.36
N ILE A 407 10.96 -49.85 15.12
CA ILE A 407 10.22 -48.83 14.35
C ILE A 407 10.54 -48.98 12.86
N ARG A 408 9.53 -49.34 12.05
CA ARG A 408 9.62 -49.33 10.57
C ARG A 408 9.01 -48.05 10.01
N THR A 409 9.63 -47.52 8.95
CA THR A 409 9.15 -46.31 8.27
C THR A 409 8.67 -46.61 6.86
N PHE A 410 7.39 -46.37 6.57
CA PHE A 410 6.79 -46.49 5.24
C PHE A 410 6.60 -45.13 4.62
N LEU A 411 7.21 -44.89 3.46
CA LEU A 411 7.03 -43.68 2.67
C LEU A 411 5.93 -43.93 1.63
N GLU A 412 4.72 -43.46 1.92
CA GLU A 412 3.57 -43.54 1.04
C GLU A 412 3.58 -42.32 0.10
N LYS A 413 4.09 -42.52 -1.12
CA LYS A 413 3.80 -41.63 -2.25
C LYS A 413 2.48 -42.08 -2.86
N HIS A 414 1.52 -41.17 -2.94
CA HIS A 414 0.21 -41.45 -3.51
C HIS A 414 0.34 -41.64 -5.04
N ASP A 415 0.76 -42.83 -5.48
CA ASP A 415 0.55 -43.27 -6.85
C ASP A 415 -0.91 -43.72 -6.95
N SER A 416 -1.70 -42.91 -7.64
CA SER A 416 -3.11 -43.12 -7.94
C SER A 416 -3.30 -44.33 -8.85
N ARG A 417 -3.27 -45.54 -8.30
CA ARG A 417 -3.87 -46.76 -8.90
C ARG A 417 -3.97 -47.92 -7.92
N SER A 418 -5.03 -47.94 -7.12
CA SER A 418 -5.87 -49.12 -6.80
C SER A 418 -6.68 -48.87 -5.52
N ASN A 419 -7.92 -48.43 -5.69
CA ASN A 419 -9.12 -48.96 -5.03
C ASN A 419 -10.29 -48.05 -5.38
N GLU A 420 -11.04 -48.46 -6.41
CA GLU A 420 -12.42 -48.02 -6.59
C GLU A 420 -13.21 -48.50 -5.37
N LEU A 421 -13.68 -47.57 -4.54
CA LEU A 421 -15.07 -47.55 -4.10
C LEU A 421 -15.38 -46.16 -3.48
N GLN A 422 -16.20 -45.40 -4.19
CA GLN A 422 -16.97 -44.25 -3.69
C GLN A 422 -16.18 -43.04 -3.14
N SER A 423 -15.56 -42.28 -4.03
CA SER A 423 -15.69 -40.82 -3.98
C SER A 423 -15.73 -40.28 -5.41
N SER A 424 -16.88 -39.70 -5.74
CA SER A 424 -17.25 -39.16 -7.03
C SER A 424 -16.34 -38.01 -7.46
N ASP A 425 -15.90 -38.08 -8.72
CA ASP A 425 -15.64 -36.97 -9.65
C ASP A 425 -15.60 -35.56 -9.05
N LEU A 426 -14.39 -35.01 -8.94
CA LEU A 426 -14.11 -33.56 -9.04
C LEU A 426 -12.67 -33.37 -9.55
N SER A 427 -12.31 -34.09 -10.62
CA SER A 427 -11.20 -33.67 -11.47
C SER A 427 -11.77 -32.57 -12.38
N ASP A 428 -11.66 -31.30 -12.00
CA ASP A 428 -12.19 -30.20 -12.80
C ASP A 428 -11.64 -30.27 -14.25
N PRO A 429 -12.49 -30.51 -15.27
CA PRO A 429 -12.05 -30.64 -16.67
C PRO A 429 -11.35 -29.37 -17.19
N ILE A 430 -11.57 -28.24 -16.50
CA ILE A 430 -11.04 -26.91 -16.79
C ILE A 430 -9.51 -26.82 -16.60
N LEU A 431 -8.87 -27.69 -15.81
CA LEU A 431 -7.44 -27.57 -15.47
C LEU A 431 -6.55 -28.66 -16.09
N SER A 432 -7.15 -29.59 -16.82
CA SER A 432 -6.44 -30.70 -17.48
C SER A 432 -5.42 -30.23 -18.54
N TRP A 433 -5.65 -29.06 -19.16
CA TRP A 433 -4.78 -28.49 -20.20
C TRP A 433 -3.55 -27.74 -19.64
N LEU A 434 -3.50 -27.45 -18.34
CA LEU A 434 -2.44 -26.63 -17.76
C LEU A 434 -1.25 -27.51 -17.33
N PRO A 435 -0.01 -27.24 -17.79
CA PRO A 435 1.18 -27.94 -17.31
C PRO A 435 1.35 -27.82 -15.80
N ASP A 436 1.86 -28.86 -15.15
CA ASP A 436 1.96 -28.90 -13.68
C ASP A 436 2.88 -27.81 -13.11
N ILE A 437 3.93 -27.44 -13.83
CA ILE A 437 4.81 -26.30 -13.49
C ILE A 437 4.03 -24.98 -13.43
N LEU A 438 3.04 -24.80 -14.32
CA LEU A 438 2.19 -23.61 -14.31
C LEU A 438 1.12 -23.70 -13.23
N LYS A 439 0.58 -24.89 -12.94
CA LYS A 439 -0.31 -25.09 -11.79
C LYS A 439 0.40 -24.72 -10.48
N ASP A 440 1.63 -25.21 -10.29
CA ASP A 440 2.44 -24.93 -9.10
C ASP A 440 2.83 -23.46 -8.99
N PHE A 441 2.99 -22.75 -10.11
CA PHE A 441 3.25 -21.32 -10.10
C PHE A 441 2.02 -20.49 -9.70
N VAL A 442 0.85 -20.89 -10.20
CA VAL A 442 -0.39 -20.10 -10.20
C VAL A 442 -1.32 -20.43 -9.02
N PHE A 443 -1.27 -21.66 -8.49
CA PHE A 443 -2.08 -22.12 -7.37
C PHE A 443 -1.25 -22.38 -6.11
N PRO A 444 -1.87 -22.33 -4.91
CA PRO A 444 -1.21 -22.72 -3.66
C PRO A 444 -0.86 -24.21 -3.62
N ALA A 445 0.16 -24.57 -2.84
CA ALA A 445 0.52 -25.95 -2.56
C ALA A 445 -0.67 -26.71 -1.94
N GLY A 446 -0.91 -27.94 -2.37
CA GLY A 446 -2.05 -28.76 -1.92
C GLY A 446 -3.41 -28.39 -2.53
N PHE A 447 -3.45 -27.52 -3.55
CA PHE A 447 -4.65 -27.28 -4.33
C PHE A 447 -5.17 -28.60 -4.98
N PRO A 448 -6.49 -28.87 -4.98
CA PRO A 448 -7.58 -28.00 -4.52
C PRO A 448 -7.85 -28.01 -3.01
N GLY A 449 -7.41 -29.03 -2.26
CA GLY A 449 -7.79 -29.22 -0.85
C GLY A 449 -7.20 -28.20 0.15
N SER A 450 -6.23 -27.39 -0.26
CA SER A 450 -5.62 -26.37 0.61
C SER A 450 -6.36 -25.03 0.63
N VAL A 451 -7.35 -24.85 -0.24
CA VAL A 451 -8.15 -23.62 -0.38
C VAL A 451 -9.64 -23.95 -0.40
N SER A 452 -10.48 -22.93 -0.31
CA SER A 452 -11.93 -23.12 -0.41
C SER A 452 -12.40 -23.44 -1.83
N ASP A 453 -13.53 -24.14 -1.93
CA ASP A 453 -14.08 -24.64 -3.20
C ASP A 453 -14.43 -23.52 -4.20
N ASP A 454 -14.72 -22.31 -3.71
CA ASP A 454 -15.04 -21.13 -4.51
C ASP A 454 -13.81 -20.36 -5.03
N TYR A 455 -12.60 -20.74 -4.59
CA TYR A 455 -11.34 -20.05 -4.93
C TYR A 455 -11.09 -19.97 -6.44
N LEU A 456 -11.15 -21.11 -7.14
CA LEU A 456 -10.86 -21.17 -8.57
C LEU A 456 -11.88 -20.36 -9.38
N GLN A 457 -13.17 -20.53 -9.08
CA GLN A 457 -14.24 -19.80 -9.76
C GLN A 457 -14.10 -18.29 -9.54
N TYR A 458 -13.78 -17.86 -8.32
CA TYR A 458 -13.51 -16.47 -8.01
C TYR A 458 -12.31 -15.94 -8.81
N LEU A 459 -11.17 -16.66 -8.83
CA LEU A 459 -9.97 -16.23 -9.55
C LEU A 459 -10.20 -16.08 -11.06
N LEU A 460 -10.91 -17.03 -11.67
CA LEU A 460 -11.24 -16.98 -13.11
C LEU A 460 -12.10 -15.78 -13.48
N LEU A 461 -12.99 -15.34 -12.59
CA LEU A 461 -13.78 -14.11 -12.76
C LEU A 461 -12.99 -12.85 -12.37
N GLN A 462 -12.04 -12.99 -11.44
CA GLN A 462 -11.21 -11.91 -10.93
C GLN A 462 -10.19 -11.42 -11.96
N LEU A 463 -9.61 -12.33 -12.76
CA LEU A 463 -8.67 -11.97 -13.83
C LEU A 463 -9.28 -10.97 -14.83
N PRO A 464 -10.39 -11.24 -15.53
CA PRO A 464 -11.00 -10.30 -16.48
C PRO A 464 -11.52 -9.03 -15.78
N THR A 465 -11.97 -9.14 -14.52
CA THR A 465 -12.35 -7.97 -13.70
C THR A 465 -11.16 -7.03 -13.51
N ASN A 466 -9.98 -7.55 -13.19
CA ASN A 466 -8.79 -6.75 -12.97
C ASN A 466 -8.25 -6.19 -14.30
N VAL A 467 -8.26 -6.97 -15.38
CA VAL A 467 -7.87 -6.51 -16.73
C VAL A 467 -8.70 -5.29 -17.15
N THR A 468 -10.03 -5.37 -17.05
CA THR A 468 -10.93 -4.25 -17.38
C THR A 468 -10.70 -3.03 -16.48
N GLY A 469 -10.38 -3.25 -15.19
CA GLY A 469 -10.00 -2.17 -14.27
C GLY A 469 -8.73 -1.42 -14.70
N TRP A 470 -7.71 -2.14 -15.14
CA TRP A 470 -6.46 -1.56 -15.65
C TRP A 470 -6.60 -0.89 -17.02
N ILE A 471 -7.50 -1.37 -17.87
CA ILE A 471 -7.89 -0.67 -19.11
C ILE A 471 -8.53 0.69 -18.75
N CYS A 472 -9.52 0.71 -17.86
CA CYS A 472 -10.13 1.95 -17.37
C CYS A 472 -9.10 2.90 -16.77
N HIS A 473 -8.14 2.39 -15.99
CA HIS A 473 -7.05 3.19 -15.42
C HIS A 473 -6.22 3.88 -16.52
N THR A 474 -5.91 3.17 -17.59
CA THR A 474 -5.11 3.68 -18.72
C THR A 474 -5.83 4.81 -19.45
N LEU A 475 -7.13 4.64 -19.76
CA LEU A 475 -7.97 5.68 -20.39
C LEU A 475 -8.05 6.94 -19.53
N VAL A 476 -8.28 6.79 -18.22
CA VAL A 476 -8.34 7.92 -17.28
C VAL A 476 -6.98 8.64 -17.20
N THR A 477 -5.88 7.89 -17.17
CA THR A 477 -4.52 8.45 -17.12
C THR A 477 -4.19 9.27 -18.36
N SER A 478 -4.63 8.84 -19.55
CA SER A 478 -4.46 9.65 -20.77
C SER A 478 -5.17 11.00 -20.70
N SER A 479 -6.35 11.06 -20.06
CA SER A 479 -7.10 12.31 -19.88
C SER A 479 -6.37 13.28 -18.94
N LEU A 480 -5.86 12.76 -17.81
CA LEU A 480 -4.99 13.51 -16.89
C LEU A 480 -3.75 14.08 -17.58
N LEU A 481 -3.04 13.27 -18.38
CA LEU A 481 -1.84 13.71 -19.10
C LEU A 481 -2.15 14.79 -20.15
N LYS A 482 -3.30 14.68 -20.82
CA LYS A 482 -3.78 15.67 -21.78
C LYS A 482 -4.18 16.98 -21.09
N ALA A 483 -4.82 16.91 -19.93
CA ALA A 483 -5.19 18.07 -19.12
C ALA A 483 -3.98 18.82 -18.54
N VAL A 484 -2.92 18.09 -18.17
CA VAL A 484 -1.63 18.68 -17.72
C VAL A 484 -0.82 19.26 -18.89
N GLY A 485 -1.23 19.03 -20.15
CA GLY A 485 -0.65 19.64 -21.34
C GLY A 485 0.79 19.23 -21.65
N VAL A 486 1.17 18.00 -21.30
CA VAL A 486 2.46 17.39 -21.66
C VAL A 486 2.52 17.25 -23.19
N GLY A 487 2.90 18.33 -23.87
CA GLY A 487 2.88 18.48 -25.33
C GLY A 487 2.84 19.94 -25.82
N SER A 488 2.45 20.93 -24.99
CA SER A 488 2.34 22.34 -25.42
C SER A 488 3.12 23.34 -24.56
N PHE A 489 3.79 22.91 -23.48
CA PHE A 489 4.59 23.83 -22.67
C PHE A 489 5.94 24.13 -23.31
N SER A 490 5.98 25.19 -24.11
CA SER A 490 7.22 25.93 -24.37
C SER A 490 7.84 26.33 -23.02
N GLY A 491 9.15 26.10 -22.90
CA GLY A 491 9.83 25.88 -21.64
C GLY A 491 9.77 27.03 -20.64
N THR A 492 9.27 26.76 -19.43
CA THR A 492 9.67 27.48 -18.22
C THR A 492 9.67 26.53 -17.01
N THR A 493 10.62 26.73 -16.09
CA THR A 493 10.76 26.00 -14.82
C THR A 493 9.52 26.12 -13.92
N ALA A 494 8.69 27.16 -14.13
CA ALA A 494 7.43 27.42 -13.44
C ALA A 494 6.31 26.44 -13.83
N ALA A 495 6.30 25.92 -15.06
CA ALA A 495 5.30 24.93 -15.49
C ALA A 495 5.56 23.56 -14.87
N ALA A 496 6.83 23.16 -14.71
CA ALA A 496 7.22 21.91 -14.07
C ALA A 496 6.99 21.95 -12.54
N SER A 497 7.26 23.08 -11.89
CA SER A 497 6.99 23.26 -10.45
C SER A 497 5.49 23.38 -10.17
N ALA A 498 4.71 24.08 -11.01
CA ALA A 498 3.26 24.10 -10.91
C ALA A 498 2.65 22.70 -11.15
N ALA A 499 3.17 21.93 -12.12
CA ALA A 499 2.76 20.55 -12.33
C ALA A 499 3.13 19.65 -11.14
N ALA A 500 4.32 19.79 -10.55
CA ALA A 500 4.75 19.03 -9.38
C ALA A 500 3.99 19.40 -8.10
N ILE A 501 3.73 20.69 -7.84
CA ILE A 501 2.90 21.17 -6.72
C ILE A 501 1.46 20.65 -6.87
N ARG A 502 0.93 20.66 -8.10
CA ARG A 502 -0.37 20.07 -8.41
C ARG A 502 -0.35 18.55 -8.17
N TRP A 503 0.76 17.87 -8.49
CA TRP A 503 0.92 16.43 -8.32
C TRP A 503 1.04 16.01 -6.84
N VAL A 504 1.84 16.72 -6.05
CA VAL A 504 2.05 16.47 -4.61
C VAL A 504 0.78 16.79 -3.81
N SER A 505 0.09 17.88 -4.13
CA SER A 505 -1.18 18.22 -3.47
C SER A 505 -2.26 17.17 -3.76
N LYS A 506 -2.30 16.67 -5.01
CA LYS A 506 -3.18 15.59 -5.45
C LYS A 506 -2.94 14.29 -4.68
N ASP A 507 -1.69 13.91 -4.43
CA ASP A 507 -1.35 12.68 -3.72
C ASP A 507 -1.45 12.81 -2.19
N GLY A 508 -1.18 14.01 -1.64
CA GLY A 508 -1.31 14.31 -0.21
C GLY A 508 -2.76 14.25 0.30
N ILE A 509 -3.71 14.81 -0.44
CA ILE A 509 -5.15 14.74 -0.10
C ILE A 509 -5.65 13.28 -0.14
N GLY A 510 -5.15 12.49 -1.10
CA GLY A 510 -5.42 11.05 -1.14
C GLY A 510 -4.88 10.30 0.09
N ALA A 511 -3.73 10.70 0.63
CA ALA A 511 -3.20 10.11 1.86
C ALA A 511 -4.08 10.42 3.09
N LEU A 512 -4.62 11.64 3.20
CA LEU A 512 -5.54 12.04 4.27
C LEU A 512 -6.84 11.23 4.25
N GLY A 513 -7.42 11.00 3.06
CA GLY A 513 -8.62 10.17 2.93
C GLY A 513 -8.40 8.73 3.40
N ARG A 514 -7.23 8.15 3.09
CA ARG A 514 -6.84 6.82 3.59
C ARG A 514 -6.70 6.77 5.11
N LEU A 515 -6.09 7.80 5.69
CA LEU A 515 -5.92 7.90 7.14
C LEU A 515 -7.27 7.96 7.88
N PHE A 516 -8.23 8.73 7.37
CA PHE A 516 -9.56 8.84 7.99
C PHE A 516 -10.35 7.53 7.92
N ILE A 517 -10.34 6.85 6.76
CA ILE A 517 -11.05 5.59 6.58
C ILE A 517 -10.42 4.49 7.45
N GLY A 518 -9.10 4.34 7.42
CA GLY A 518 -8.40 3.34 8.22
C GLY A 518 -8.58 3.55 9.73
N GLY A 519 -8.57 4.81 10.19
CA GLY A 519 -8.70 5.14 11.61
C GLY A 519 -10.13 5.01 12.18
N ARG A 520 -11.17 5.29 11.38
CA ARG A 520 -12.56 5.34 11.88
C ARG A 520 -13.41 4.12 11.49
N PHE A 521 -13.12 3.50 10.35
CA PHE A 521 -13.95 2.44 9.77
C PHE A 521 -13.25 1.07 9.75
N GLY A 522 -12.03 0.96 10.30
CA GLY A 522 -11.22 -0.27 10.30
C GLY A 522 -11.97 -1.53 10.74
N ASN A 523 -12.89 -1.38 11.70
CA ASN A 523 -13.63 -2.50 12.23
C ASN A 523 -14.80 -2.91 11.30
N LEU A 524 -15.37 -2.04 10.48
CA LEU A 524 -16.63 -2.34 9.74
C LEU A 524 -16.47 -3.27 8.53
N PHE A 525 -15.23 -3.58 8.14
CA PHE A 525 -14.94 -4.34 6.93
C PHE A 525 -15.16 -5.84 7.07
N ASP A 526 -15.10 -6.35 8.29
CA ASP A 526 -15.28 -7.78 8.59
C ASP A 526 -16.75 -8.20 8.48
N ASP A 527 -17.69 -7.26 8.66
CA ASP A 527 -19.13 -7.55 8.73
C ASP A 527 -19.74 -7.92 7.35
N ASP A 528 -19.33 -7.25 6.26
CA ASP A 528 -19.81 -7.54 4.90
C ASP A 528 -18.72 -7.23 3.84
N PRO A 529 -17.74 -8.13 3.66
CA PRO A 529 -16.61 -7.88 2.76
C PRO A 529 -17.05 -7.76 1.30
N LYS A 530 -18.10 -8.47 0.86
CA LYS A 530 -18.62 -8.39 -0.51
C LYS A 530 -19.15 -6.99 -0.82
N GLN A 531 -19.99 -6.45 0.07
CA GLN A 531 -20.58 -5.13 -0.11
C GLN A 531 -19.51 -4.03 -0.12
N TRP A 532 -18.59 -4.06 0.85
CA TRP A 532 -17.51 -3.06 0.92
C TRP A 532 -16.59 -3.12 -0.30
N ARG A 533 -16.32 -4.33 -0.81
CA ARG A 533 -15.50 -4.50 -2.01
C ARG A 533 -16.18 -3.93 -3.25
N MET A 534 -17.51 -4.06 -3.37
CA MET A 534 -18.29 -3.48 -4.46
C MET A 534 -18.38 -1.94 -4.34
N TYR A 535 -18.61 -1.42 -3.14
CA TYR A 535 -18.66 0.03 -2.89
C TYR A 535 -17.33 0.72 -3.11
N ALA A 536 -16.21 0.05 -2.82
CA ALA A 536 -14.89 0.53 -3.19
C ALA A 536 -14.79 0.79 -4.70
N ASP A 537 -15.28 -0.12 -5.55
CA ASP A 537 -15.23 0.06 -7.00
C ASP A 537 -16.19 1.15 -7.51
N PHE A 538 -17.35 1.36 -6.88
CA PHE A 538 -18.21 2.52 -7.18
C PHE A 538 -17.55 3.86 -6.81
N ILE A 539 -16.97 3.97 -5.61
CA ILE A 539 -16.28 5.19 -5.16
C ILE A 539 -15.05 5.44 -6.03
N GLY A 540 -14.29 4.39 -6.38
CA GLY A 540 -13.17 4.48 -7.31
C GLY A 540 -13.60 4.92 -8.71
N SER A 541 -14.80 4.52 -9.15
CA SER A 541 -15.41 4.98 -10.41
C SER A 541 -15.76 6.46 -10.37
N ALA A 542 -16.35 6.96 -9.29
CA ALA A 542 -16.57 8.39 -9.08
C ALA A 542 -15.24 9.17 -9.12
N GLY A 543 -14.19 8.63 -8.51
CA GLY A 543 -12.84 9.21 -8.60
C GLY A 543 -12.30 9.30 -10.03
N SER A 544 -12.51 8.25 -10.84
CA SER A 544 -12.16 8.26 -12.27
C SER A 544 -12.95 9.30 -13.09
N ILE A 545 -14.21 9.58 -12.74
CA ILE A 545 -15.03 10.59 -13.42
C ILE A 545 -14.44 11.98 -13.20
N PHE A 546 -14.01 12.31 -11.97
CA PHE A 546 -13.33 13.58 -11.69
C PHE A 546 -12.06 13.74 -12.54
N ASP A 547 -11.26 12.68 -12.67
CA ASP A 547 -10.05 12.70 -13.48
C ASP A 547 -10.36 12.87 -14.98
N LEU A 548 -11.40 12.23 -15.53
CA LEU A 548 -11.83 12.44 -16.92
C LEU A 548 -12.30 13.88 -17.16
N THR A 549 -12.96 14.46 -16.16
CA THR A 549 -13.48 15.84 -16.21
C THR A 549 -12.36 16.88 -16.28
N THR A 550 -11.14 16.53 -15.85
CA THR A 550 -9.98 17.44 -15.88
C THR A 550 -9.64 17.95 -17.29
N GLN A 551 -9.88 17.14 -18.33
CA GLN A 551 -9.63 17.53 -19.71
C GLN A 551 -10.64 18.56 -20.23
N VAL A 552 -11.89 18.53 -19.74
CA VAL A 552 -12.95 19.48 -20.13
C VAL A 552 -12.79 20.81 -19.42
N TYR A 553 -12.35 20.76 -18.15
CA TYR A 553 -12.14 21.94 -17.33
C TYR A 553 -10.69 22.08 -16.81
N PRO A 554 -9.70 22.34 -17.69
CA PRO A 554 -8.29 22.44 -17.28
C PRO A 554 -8.02 23.51 -16.21
N ALA A 555 -8.84 24.58 -16.16
CA ALA A 555 -8.76 25.62 -15.12
C ALA A 555 -9.00 25.06 -13.71
N TYR A 556 -9.81 24.01 -13.57
CA TYR A 556 -10.12 23.33 -12.32
C TYR A 556 -9.35 22.02 -12.15
N PHE A 557 -8.25 21.83 -12.91
CA PHE A 557 -7.45 20.62 -12.88
C PHE A 557 -7.09 20.17 -11.45
N LEU A 558 -6.59 21.09 -10.63
CA LEU A 558 -6.09 20.75 -9.30
C LEU A 558 -7.20 20.29 -8.34
N PRO A 559 -8.32 21.02 -8.17
CA PRO A 559 -9.46 20.53 -7.40
C PRO A 559 -10.02 19.20 -7.91
N LEU A 560 -10.23 19.05 -9.22
CA LEU A 560 -10.81 17.85 -9.82
C LEU A 560 -9.90 16.63 -9.64
N ALA A 561 -8.62 16.75 -9.98
CA ALA A 561 -7.65 15.66 -9.82
C ALA A 561 -7.45 15.29 -8.33
N SER A 562 -7.53 16.27 -7.43
CA SER A 562 -7.42 16.03 -5.98
C SER A 562 -8.64 15.28 -5.45
N LEU A 563 -9.85 15.65 -5.87
CA LEU A 563 -11.08 14.90 -5.57
C LEU A 563 -11.05 13.49 -6.16
N GLY A 564 -10.55 13.35 -7.39
CA GLY A 564 -10.37 12.07 -8.06
C GLY A 564 -9.45 11.13 -7.27
N ASN A 565 -8.28 11.64 -6.87
CA ASN A 565 -7.34 10.91 -6.04
C ASN A 565 -7.87 10.62 -4.62
N LEU A 566 -8.59 11.57 -4.00
CA LEU A 566 -9.23 11.38 -2.70
C LEU A 566 -10.21 10.20 -2.75
N ALA A 567 -11.13 10.22 -3.71
CA ALA A 567 -12.10 9.15 -3.90
C ALA A 567 -11.42 7.80 -4.16
N LYS A 568 -10.41 7.75 -5.04
CA LYS A 568 -9.63 6.52 -5.30
C LYS A 568 -8.86 6.03 -4.06
N ALA A 569 -8.41 6.94 -3.22
CA ALA A 569 -7.72 6.59 -2.00
C ALA A 569 -8.68 6.05 -0.92
N VAL A 570 -9.86 6.67 -0.77
CA VAL A 570 -10.97 6.13 0.03
C VAL A 570 -11.36 4.74 -0.47
N ALA A 571 -11.57 4.58 -1.77
CA ALA A 571 -11.84 3.28 -2.40
C ALA A 571 -10.78 2.23 -2.07
N ARG A 572 -9.49 2.56 -2.17
CA ARG A 572 -8.40 1.65 -1.76
C ARG A 572 -8.48 1.29 -0.28
N GLY A 573 -8.77 2.27 0.58
CA GLY A 573 -8.96 2.06 2.01
C GLY A 573 -10.12 1.14 2.39
N LEU A 574 -11.14 1.02 1.54
CA LEU A 574 -12.25 0.05 1.70
C LEU A 574 -11.92 -1.30 1.05
N LYS A 575 -11.25 -1.28 -0.11
CA LYS A 575 -10.86 -2.46 -0.89
C LYS A 575 -9.89 -3.35 -0.12
N ASP A 576 -8.79 -2.79 0.39
CA ASP A 576 -7.69 -3.61 0.90
C ASP A 576 -8.07 -4.40 2.17
N PRO A 577 -8.80 -3.83 3.15
CA PRO A 577 -9.26 -4.59 4.33
C PRO A 577 -10.32 -5.64 3.98
N SER A 578 -11.36 -5.29 3.20
CA SER A 578 -12.41 -6.25 2.79
C SER A 578 -11.84 -7.43 2.01
N PHE A 579 -10.78 -7.19 1.23
CA PHE A 579 -10.08 -8.23 0.51
C PHE A 579 -9.28 -9.18 1.41
N ARG A 580 -8.71 -8.70 2.52
CA ARG A 580 -8.04 -9.59 3.49
C ARG A 580 -8.99 -10.59 4.11
N VAL A 581 -10.25 -10.22 4.33
CA VAL A 581 -11.29 -11.13 4.82
C VAL A 581 -11.55 -12.24 3.79
N ILE A 582 -11.58 -11.90 2.50
CA ILE A 582 -11.71 -12.87 1.39
C ILE A 582 -10.49 -13.80 1.34
N GLN A 583 -9.27 -13.26 1.48
CA GLN A 583 -8.04 -14.07 1.51
C GLN A 583 -8.00 -15.04 2.69
N ASN A 584 -8.52 -14.61 3.85
CA ASN A 584 -8.63 -15.47 5.02
C ASN A 584 -9.64 -16.60 4.79
N HIS A 585 -10.78 -16.32 4.15
CA HIS A 585 -11.77 -17.33 3.74
C HIS A 585 -11.16 -18.40 2.82
N PHE A 586 -10.27 -18.01 1.92
CA PHE A 586 -9.58 -18.94 1.04
C PHE A 586 -8.51 -19.80 1.74
N ALA A 587 -8.02 -19.39 2.91
CA ALA A 587 -6.86 -19.99 3.57
C ALA A 587 -7.23 -21.15 4.51
N ILE A 588 -7.86 -22.21 3.99
CA ILE A 588 -8.35 -23.34 4.81
C ILE A 588 -7.24 -24.04 5.58
N SER A 589 -6.05 -24.21 4.98
CA SER A 589 -4.92 -24.91 5.60
C SER A 589 -4.00 -23.99 6.42
N GLY A 590 -4.46 -22.80 6.83
CA GLY A 590 -3.60 -21.79 7.47
C GLY A 590 -2.54 -21.22 6.53
N ASN A 591 -2.74 -21.34 5.22
CA ASN A 591 -1.84 -20.97 4.13
C ASN A 591 -2.08 -19.53 3.61
N LEU A 592 -2.48 -18.60 4.49
CA LEU A 592 -2.87 -17.24 4.12
C LEU A 592 -1.78 -16.48 3.33
N GLY A 593 -0.52 -16.61 3.75
CA GLY A 593 0.60 -15.96 3.07
C GLY A 593 0.81 -16.47 1.64
N GLU A 594 0.55 -17.76 1.40
CA GLU A 594 0.68 -18.35 0.07
C GLU A 594 -0.51 -17.97 -0.83
N VAL A 595 -1.73 -18.05 -0.31
CA VAL A 595 -2.94 -17.58 -1.02
C VAL A 595 -2.75 -16.14 -1.48
N ALA A 596 -2.27 -15.26 -0.59
CA ALA A 596 -2.00 -13.86 -0.92
C ALA A 596 -0.92 -13.70 -2.00
N ALA A 597 0.16 -14.49 -1.93
CA ALA A 597 1.23 -14.46 -2.93
C ALA A 597 0.74 -14.93 -4.32
N LYS A 598 -0.08 -15.99 -4.37
CA LYS A 598 -0.64 -16.53 -5.62
C LYS A 598 -1.65 -15.56 -6.23
N GLU A 599 -2.50 -14.95 -5.41
CA GLU A 599 -3.42 -13.92 -5.88
C GLU A 599 -2.69 -12.67 -6.42
N GLU A 600 -1.54 -12.29 -5.83
CA GLU A 600 -0.69 -11.23 -6.38
C GLU A 600 -0.16 -11.58 -7.78
N VAL A 601 0.15 -12.86 -8.05
CA VAL A 601 0.54 -13.33 -9.40
C VAL A 601 -0.59 -13.07 -10.41
N TRP A 602 -1.83 -13.40 -10.06
CA TRP A 602 -3.00 -13.14 -10.90
C TRP A 602 -3.24 -11.64 -11.12
N GLU A 603 -3.12 -10.83 -10.06
CA GLU A 603 -3.26 -9.36 -10.15
C GLU A 603 -2.21 -8.74 -11.07
N VAL A 604 -0.93 -9.11 -10.92
CA VAL A 604 0.16 -8.59 -11.77
C VAL A 604 -0.03 -9.02 -13.22
N THR A 605 -0.48 -10.26 -13.45
CA THR A 605 -0.79 -10.75 -14.80
C THR A 605 -1.92 -9.93 -15.43
N ALA A 606 -3.02 -9.71 -14.71
CA ALA A 606 -4.12 -8.87 -15.15
C ALA A 606 -3.68 -7.42 -15.40
N GLN A 607 -2.77 -6.87 -14.59
CA GLN A 607 -2.21 -5.53 -14.76
C GLN A 607 -1.44 -5.41 -16.07
N LEU A 608 -0.54 -6.34 -16.37
CA LEU A 608 0.26 -6.31 -17.60
C LEU A 608 -0.63 -6.43 -18.84
N LEU A 609 -1.62 -7.33 -18.81
CA LEU A 609 -2.60 -7.50 -19.90
C LEU A 609 -3.49 -6.26 -20.07
N GLY A 610 -4.05 -5.74 -18.98
CA GLY A 610 -4.94 -4.59 -19.01
C GLY A 610 -4.25 -3.29 -19.42
N LEU A 611 -3.00 -3.07 -19.00
CA LEU A 611 -2.19 -1.94 -19.50
C LEU A 611 -1.89 -2.08 -20.99
N SER A 612 -1.53 -3.28 -21.45
CA SER A 612 -1.23 -3.54 -22.87
C SER A 612 -2.46 -3.32 -23.75
N LEU A 613 -3.61 -3.89 -23.37
CA LEU A 613 -4.89 -3.68 -24.06
C LEU A 613 -5.34 -2.22 -23.99
N GLY A 614 -5.17 -1.56 -22.85
CA GLY A 614 -5.49 -0.14 -22.68
C GLY A 614 -4.68 0.77 -23.61
N ILE A 615 -3.39 0.48 -23.81
CA ILE A 615 -2.53 1.20 -24.76
C ILE A 615 -2.98 0.96 -26.20
N LEU A 616 -3.29 -0.30 -26.57
CA LEU A 616 -3.80 -0.63 -27.91
C LEU A 616 -5.14 0.08 -28.20
N ILE A 617 -6.03 0.15 -27.20
CA ILE A 617 -7.29 0.91 -27.33
C ILE A 617 -6.99 2.40 -27.55
N LEU A 618 -6.05 2.99 -26.80
CA LEU A 618 -5.65 4.39 -26.99
C LEU A 618 -5.01 4.68 -28.35
N ASP A 619 -4.36 3.70 -28.96
CA ASP A 619 -3.75 3.82 -30.30
C ASP A 619 -4.80 3.83 -31.42
N THR A 620 -6.05 3.49 -31.12
CA THR A 620 -7.14 3.50 -32.10
C THR A 620 -7.37 4.92 -32.64
N PRO A 621 -7.32 5.13 -33.98
CA PRO A 621 -7.41 6.45 -34.57
C PRO A 621 -8.73 7.13 -34.23
N GLY A 622 -8.64 8.34 -33.64
CA GLY A 622 -9.80 9.17 -33.30
C GLY A 622 -10.26 9.09 -31.85
N LEU A 623 -9.88 8.04 -31.09
CA LEU A 623 -10.31 7.87 -29.69
C LEU A 623 -9.77 9.00 -28.79
N VAL A 624 -8.47 9.28 -28.86
CA VAL A 624 -7.83 10.32 -28.03
C VAL A 624 -8.14 11.73 -28.53
N LYS A 625 -8.59 11.87 -29.79
CA LYS A 625 -8.95 13.16 -30.39
C LYS A 625 -10.33 13.64 -29.93
N SER A 626 -11.28 12.72 -29.76
CA SER A 626 -12.67 13.03 -29.37
C SER A 626 -12.96 12.67 -27.91
N TYR A 627 -13.21 13.68 -27.06
CA TYR A 627 -13.55 13.48 -25.65
C TYR A 627 -14.82 12.63 -25.43
N PRO A 628 -15.94 12.85 -26.15
CA PRO A 628 -17.12 12.01 -26.02
C PRO A 628 -16.88 10.53 -26.32
N VAL A 629 -16.03 10.22 -27.32
CA VAL A 629 -15.69 8.84 -27.68
C VAL A 629 -14.86 8.21 -26.57
N LEU A 630 -13.84 8.92 -26.05
CA LEU A 630 -13.03 8.46 -24.92
C LEU A 630 -13.89 8.13 -23.67
N VAL A 631 -14.80 9.04 -23.30
CA VAL A 631 -15.69 8.84 -22.14
C VAL A 631 -16.68 7.72 -22.37
N SER A 632 -17.25 7.60 -23.57
CA SER A 632 -18.16 6.50 -23.92
C SER A 632 -17.46 5.14 -23.84
N THR A 633 -16.27 5.02 -24.44
CA THR A 633 -15.45 3.81 -24.36
C THR A 633 -15.07 3.48 -22.91
N TRP A 634 -14.65 4.48 -22.12
CA TRP A 634 -14.38 4.28 -20.70
C TRP A 634 -15.64 3.81 -19.94
N ALA A 635 -16.80 4.41 -20.21
CA ALA A 635 -18.05 4.08 -19.54
C ALA A 635 -18.49 2.65 -19.86
N SER A 636 -18.42 2.21 -21.12
CA SER A 636 -18.72 0.84 -21.51
C SER A 636 -17.81 -0.19 -20.81
N ILE A 637 -16.50 0.06 -20.79
CA ILE A 637 -15.54 -0.83 -20.13
C ILE A 637 -15.73 -0.78 -18.61
N ARG A 638 -16.09 0.37 -18.05
CA ARG A 638 -16.34 0.51 -16.61
C ARG A 638 -17.61 -0.22 -16.18
N LEU A 639 -18.67 -0.20 -16.98
CA LEU A 639 -19.87 -1.00 -16.74
C LEU A 639 -19.56 -2.49 -16.80
N LEU A 640 -18.79 -2.93 -17.79
CA LEU A 640 -18.33 -4.32 -17.87
C LEU A 640 -17.48 -4.71 -16.64
N HIS A 641 -16.58 -3.83 -16.19
CA HIS A 641 -15.79 -4.04 -14.99
C HIS A 641 -16.65 -4.21 -13.74
N LEU A 642 -17.65 -3.35 -13.54
CA LEU A 642 -18.56 -3.43 -12.39
C LEU A 642 -19.43 -4.70 -12.45
N TRP A 643 -19.85 -5.10 -13.64
CA TRP A 643 -20.58 -6.35 -13.85
C TRP A 643 -19.72 -7.58 -13.53
N LEU A 644 -18.49 -7.65 -14.05
CA LEU A 644 -17.55 -8.73 -13.76
C LEU A 644 -17.18 -8.77 -12.27
N ARG A 645 -17.03 -7.60 -11.63
CA ARG A 645 -16.83 -7.50 -10.18
C ARG A 645 -18.00 -8.08 -9.41
N TYR A 646 -19.23 -7.77 -9.80
CA TYR A 646 -20.43 -8.35 -9.19
C TYR A 646 -20.43 -9.86 -9.33
N LEU A 647 -20.20 -10.41 -10.53
CA LEU A 647 -20.13 -11.85 -10.76
C LEU A 647 -19.04 -12.53 -9.92
N SER A 648 -17.85 -11.94 -9.86
CA SER A 648 -16.74 -12.41 -9.03
C SER A 648 -17.13 -12.48 -7.55
N LEU A 649 -17.75 -11.43 -7.01
CA LEU A 649 -18.19 -11.41 -5.61
C LEU A 649 -19.38 -12.33 -5.32
N SER A 650 -20.26 -12.55 -6.29
CA SER A 650 -21.36 -13.52 -6.20
C SER A 650 -20.88 -14.96 -6.22
N ALA A 651 -19.69 -15.25 -6.74
CA ALA A 651 -19.11 -16.58 -6.70
C ALA A 651 -18.61 -16.98 -5.30
N LEU A 652 -18.30 -16.00 -4.44
CA LEU A 652 -17.79 -16.23 -3.08
C LEU A 652 -18.85 -16.84 -2.15
N ARG A 653 -18.52 -17.94 -1.48
CA ARG A 653 -19.42 -18.72 -0.62
C ARG A 653 -18.87 -18.78 0.80
N PHE A 654 -19.20 -17.77 1.59
CA PHE A 654 -18.85 -17.75 3.01
C PHE A 654 -19.81 -18.61 3.82
N ASN A 655 -19.26 -19.36 4.77
CA ASN A 655 -19.98 -20.10 5.81
C ASN A 655 -20.22 -19.28 7.10
N THR A 656 -19.68 -18.07 7.18
CA THR A 656 -19.89 -17.14 8.30
C THR A 656 -21.20 -16.37 8.16
N ILE A 657 -21.86 -16.15 9.30
CA ILE A 657 -23.17 -15.49 9.35
C ILE A 657 -22.97 -13.99 9.53
N ASN A 658 -23.22 -13.21 8.48
CA ASN A 658 -23.37 -11.75 8.56
C ASN A 658 -24.85 -11.37 8.74
N LEU A 659 -25.13 -10.07 8.95
CA LEU A 659 -26.51 -9.61 9.15
C LEU A 659 -27.45 -9.88 7.95
N LYS A 660 -26.95 -9.81 6.70
CA LYS A 660 -27.79 -10.04 5.51
C LYS A 660 -28.17 -11.52 5.36
N ARG A 661 -27.20 -12.41 5.57
CA ARG A 661 -27.41 -13.86 5.58
C ARG A 661 -28.29 -14.26 6.76
N ALA A 662 -28.06 -13.71 7.95
CA ALA A 662 -28.93 -13.91 9.10
C ALA A 662 -30.40 -13.59 8.78
N ARG A 663 -30.67 -12.47 8.10
CA ARG A 663 -32.02 -12.10 7.66
C ARG A 663 -32.65 -13.12 6.71
N ILE A 664 -31.88 -13.66 5.76
CA ILE A 664 -32.36 -14.68 4.82
C ILE A 664 -32.63 -16.01 5.55
N LEU A 665 -31.69 -16.44 6.38
CA LEU A 665 -31.76 -17.68 7.16
C LEU A 665 -32.95 -17.67 8.11
N VAL A 666 -33.10 -16.58 8.87
CA VAL A 666 -34.22 -16.36 9.78
C VAL A 666 -35.55 -16.32 9.02
N LYS A 667 -35.63 -15.56 7.92
CA LYS A 667 -36.86 -15.47 7.11
C LYS A 667 -37.31 -16.86 6.66
N SER A 668 -36.40 -17.66 6.13
CA SER A 668 -36.71 -19.00 5.64
C SER A 668 -37.11 -19.94 6.78
N HIS A 669 -36.44 -19.86 7.94
CA HIS A 669 -36.80 -20.68 9.09
C HIS A 669 -38.17 -20.30 9.67
N VAL A 670 -38.49 -19.00 9.78
CA VAL A 670 -39.80 -18.54 10.28
C VAL A 670 -40.93 -18.98 9.33
N LEU A 671 -40.75 -18.84 8.01
CA LEU A 671 -41.80 -19.14 7.02
C LEU A 671 -41.93 -20.63 6.68
N HIS A 672 -40.82 -21.35 6.62
CA HIS A 672 -40.75 -22.70 6.06
C HIS A 672 -40.21 -23.74 7.05
N SER A 673 -39.83 -23.33 8.27
CA SER A 673 -39.22 -24.19 9.29
C SER A 673 -37.97 -24.93 8.79
N ARG A 674 -37.27 -24.34 7.81
CA ARG A 674 -36.06 -24.89 7.21
C ARG A 674 -35.01 -23.80 7.03
N VAL A 675 -33.76 -24.14 7.31
CA VAL A 675 -32.61 -23.29 7.05
C VAL A 675 -31.97 -23.63 5.70
N PRO A 676 -31.77 -22.66 4.78
CA PRO A 676 -31.06 -22.88 3.53
C PRO A 676 -29.55 -23.09 3.78
N GLY A 677 -28.92 -23.92 2.94
CA GLY A 677 -27.46 -24.08 2.94
C GLY A 677 -26.72 -22.86 2.40
N CYS A 678 -25.40 -22.82 2.58
CA CYS A 678 -24.55 -21.70 2.16
C CYS A 678 -24.74 -21.30 0.68
N ASN A 679 -24.86 -22.28 -0.22
CA ASN A 679 -25.03 -22.04 -1.66
C ASN A 679 -26.35 -21.34 -2.00
N ASP A 680 -27.45 -21.73 -1.36
CA ASP A 680 -28.77 -21.18 -1.67
C ASP A 680 -28.94 -19.80 -1.03
N CYS A 681 -28.45 -19.63 0.21
CA CYS A 681 -28.37 -18.31 0.83
C CYS A 681 -27.50 -17.34 0.02
N ASN A 682 -26.40 -17.81 -0.58
CA ASN A 682 -25.54 -16.99 -1.42
C ASN A 682 -26.25 -16.48 -2.70
N LYS A 683 -27.16 -17.27 -3.29
CA LYS A 683 -27.95 -16.84 -4.46
C LYS A 683 -28.96 -15.74 -4.10
N GLU A 684 -29.46 -15.76 -2.87
CA GLU A 684 -30.40 -14.76 -2.35
C GLU A 684 -29.71 -13.51 -1.77
N GLU A 685 -28.41 -13.59 -1.46
CA GLU A 685 -27.63 -12.49 -0.88
C GLU A 685 -27.50 -11.30 -1.84
N ASN A 686 -28.15 -10.19 -1.51
CA ASN A 686 -28.03 -8.96 -2.29
C ASN A 686 -26.80 -8.13 -1.87
N ILE A 687 -25.79 -8.10 -2.74
CA ILE A 687 -24.53 -7.38 -2.50
C ILE A 687 -24.72 -5.85 -2.54
N LEU A 688 -25.64 -5.35 -3.38
CA LEU A 688 -25.80 -3.91 -3.64
C LEU A 688 -26.64 -3.18 -2.59
N SER A 689 -27.58 -3.89 -1.97
CA SER A 689 -28.56 -3.28 -1.06
C SER A 689 -27.94 -2.93 0.29
N TRP A 690 -28.08 -1.65 0.69
CA TRP A 690 -27.73 -1.23 2.04
C TRP A 690 -28.74 -1.78 3.04
N GLN A 691 -28.28 -2.15 4.23
CA GLN A 691 -29.10 -2.75 5.31
C GLN A 691 -30.37 -1.94 5.66
N ARG A 692 -30.31 -0.61 5.44
CA ARG A 692 -31.39 0.36 5.69
C ARG A 692 -32.59 0.19 4.75
N PHE A 693 -32.39 -0.41 3.57
CA PHE A 693 -33.43 -0.60 2.55
C PHE A 693 -34.04 -2.00 2.54
N ILE A 694 -33.53 -2.92 3.37
CA ILE A 694 -34.04 -4.29 3.48
C ILE A 694 -35.24 -4.29 4.44
N LYS A 695 -36.30 -5.02 4.07
CA LYS A 695 -37.50 -5.22 4.90
C LYS A 695 -37.46 -6.58 5.61
N PRO A 696 -37.99 -6.70 6.85
CA PRO A 696 -38.47 -5.61 7.72
C PRO A 696 -37.34 -4.68 8.16
N ARG A 697 -37.68 -3.42 8.44
CA ARG A 697 -36.68 -2.42 8.83
C ARG A 697 -36.38 -2.56 10.31
N ILE A 698 -35.13 -2.90 10.64
CA ILE A 698 -34.66 -3.06 12.02
C ILE A 698 -33.67 -1.95 12.32
N VAL A 699 -33.93 -1.17 13.37
CA VAL A 699 -33.01 -0.14 13.88
C VAL A 699 -32.45 -0.64 15.20
N PHE A 700 -31.14 -0.88 15.20
CA PHE A 700 -30.41 -1.37 16.37
C PHE A 700 -29.80 -0.23 17.18
N GLY A 701 -29.68 -0.41 18.50
CA GLY A 701 -29.03 0.56 19.39
C GLY A 701 -29.89 1.80 19.69
N VAL A 702 -31.22 1.65 19.67
CA VAL A 702 -32.14 2.78 19.91
C VAL A 702 -32.17 3.13 21.40
N PRO A 703 -32.10 4.42 21.79
CA PRO A 703 -32.21 4.82 23.19
C PRO A 703 -33.58 4.47 23.76
N MET A 704 -33.63 4.15 25.06
CA MET A 704 -34.88 3.75 25.71
C MET A 704 -35.96 4.85 25.66
N GLU A 705 -35.57 6.12 25.61
CA GLU A 705 -36.49 7.25 25.43
C GLU A 705 -37.27 7.18 24.10
N GLU A 706 -36.61 6.76 23.02
CA GLU A 706 -37.23 6.60 21.71
C GLU A 706 -38.09 5.33 21.64
N ILE A 707 -37.66 4.25 22.30
CA ILE A 707 -38.47 3.01 22.47
C ILE A 707 -39.79 3.28 23.18
N LEU A 708 -39.80 4.19 24.16
CA LEU A 708 -41.00 4.59 24.90
C LEU A 708 -41.84 5.66 24.19
N GLY A 709 -41.46 6.08 22.97
CA GLY A 709 -42.21 7.05 22.18
C GLY A 709 -42.21 8.47 22.76
N GLY A 710 -41.16 8.86 23.49
CA GLY A 710 -41.04 10.18 24.14
C GLY A 710 -41.95 10.38 25.36
N GLY A 711 -42.83 9.42 25.68
CA GLY A 711 -43.65 9.43 26.88
C GLY A 711 -42.94 8.71 28.05
N ARG A 712 -42.82 9.37 29.20
CA ARG A 712 -42.26 8.78 30.44
C ARG A 712 -43.24 7.80 31.12
N SER A 713 -43.70 6.78 30.41
CA SER A 713 -44.60 5.77 30.98
C SER A 713 -43.80 4.74 31.78
N THR A 714 -43.78 4.91 33.10
CA THR A 714 -43.06 4.02 34.03
C THR A 714 -43.66 2.61 34.08
N SER A 715 -44.95 2.46 33.81
CA SER A 715 -45.62 1.16 33.72
C SER A 715 -45.17 0.38 32.49
N MET A 716 -45.09 1.03 31.32
CA MET A 716 -44.59 0.45 30.08
C MET A 716 -43.14 -0.04 30.21
N LEU A 717 -42.27 0.80 30.79
CA LEU A 717 -40.87 0.43 31.03
C LEU A 717 -40.76 -0.82 31.93
N LYS A 718 -41.49 -0.85 33.05
CA LYS A 718 -41.49 -2.01 33.96
C LYS A 718 -42.02 -3.28 33.29
N SER A 719 -43.04 -3.17 32.44
CA SER A 719 -43.59 -4.32 31.70
C SER A 719 -42.59 -4.87 30.68
N LEU A 720 -41.91 -4.01 29.92
CA LEU A 720 -40.89 -4.42 28.95
C LEU A 720 -39.69 -5.07 29.64
N LEU A 721 -39.19 -4.47 30.73
CA LEU A 721 -38.07 -5.05 31.50
C LEU A 721 -38.42 -6.42 32.08
N ARG A 722 -39.65 -6.59 32.61
CA ARG A 722 -40.11 -7.90 33.10
C ARG A 722 -40.24 -8.93 31.97
N MET A 723 -40.73 -8.52 30.80
CA MET A 723 -40.90 -9.41 29.65
C MET A 723 -39.57 -9.91 29.12
N TYR A 724 -38.59 -9.01 28.97
CA TYR A 724 -37.25 -9.32 28.46
C TYR A 724 -36.25 -9.65 29.57
N ALA A 725 -36.69 -10.05 30.76
CA ALA A 725 -35.79 -10.29 31.90
C ALA A 725 -34.73 -11.38 31.64
N ARG A 726 -35.03 -12.35 30.75
CA ARG A 726 -34.13 -13.45 30.37
C ARG A 726 -33.31 -13.19 29.10
N GLU A 727 -33.55 -12.07 28.44
CA GLU A 727 -32.89 -11.72 27.17
C GLU A 727 -31.96 -10.53 27.36
N GLU A 728 -30.87 -10.51 26.58
CA GLU A 728 -29.90 -9.41 26.55
C GLU A 728 -30.30 -8.28 25.58
N TYR A 729 -31.57 -8.23 25.18
CA TYR A 729 -32.10 -7.18 24.31
C TYR A 729 -33.55 -6.86 24.67
N ILE A 730 -34.00 -5.68 24.25
CA ILE A 730 -35.38 -5.21 24.36
C ILE A 730 -35.84 -4.80 22.96
N LEU A 731 -37.02 -5.24 22.56
CA LEU A 731 -37.58 -5.01 21.23
C LEU A 731 -38.97 -4.39 21.33
N THR A 732 -39.25 -3.42 20.45
CA THR A 732 -40.59 -2.83 20.26
C THR A 732 -40.85 -2.51 18.79
N VAL A 733 -42.13 -2.38 18.41
CA VAL A 733 -42.54 -1.99 17.05
C VAL A 733 -42.84 -0.50 17.02
N ASN A 734 -42.28 0.22 16.04
CA ASN A 734 -42.57 1.62 15.81
C ASN A 734 -43.97 1.79 15.20
N GLN A 735 -44.92 2.27 16.01
CA GLN A 735 -46.30 2.52 15.58
C GLN A 735 -46.47 3.85 14.83
N GLN A 736 -45.47 4.74 14.83
CA GLN A 736 -45.59 6.08 14.25
C GLN A 736 -45.38 6.10 12.72
N ARG A 737 -44.80 5.05 12.14
CA ARG A 737 -44.56 4.95 10.69
C ARG A 737 -45.57 4.02 10.01
N LYS A 738 -45.91 4.36 8.76
CA LYS A 738 -46.75 3.52 7.88
C LYS A 738 -46.07 2.21 7.46
N ASP A 739 -44.74 2.17 7.44
CA ASP A 739 -43.96 0.97 7.15
C ASP A 739 -43.56 0.27 8.46
N PHE A 740 -43.66 -1.06 8.49
CA PHE A 740 -43.22 -1.89 9.62
C PHE A 740 -41.74 -1.66 9.94
N GLU A 741 -41.49 -1.09 11.12
CA GLU A 741 -40.17 -0.75 11.64
C GLU A 741 -40.06 -1.21 13.09
N VAL A 742 -38.95 -1.86 13.44
CA VAL A 742 -38.70 -2.42 14.77
C VAL A 742 -37.48 -1.75 15.38
N PHE A 743 -37.62 -1.37 16.65
CA PHE A 743 -36.55 -0.80 17.46
C PHE A 743 -36.01 -1.86 18.40
N VAL A 744 -34.69 -2.00 18.43
CA VAL A 744 -33.99 -2.93 19.29
C VAL A 744 -32.93 -2.18 20.09
N SER A 745 -32.92 -2.38 21.40
CA SER A 745 -31.87 -1.90 22.30
C SER A 745 -31.24 -3.07 23.03
N PHE A 746 -29.94 -3.00 23.32
CA PHE A 746 -29.17 -4.11 23.87
C PHE A 746 -28.78 -3.84 25.32
N LYS A 747 -28.79 -4.89 26.14
CA LYS A 747 -28.31 -4.85 27.52
C LYS A 747 -26.80 -5.01 27.59
N VAL A 748 -26.21 -4.63 28.72
CA VAL A 748 -24.78 -4.87 29.00
C VAL A 748 -24.52 -6.37 29.02
N GLY A 749 -23.65 -6.85 28.13
CA GLY A 749 -23.35 -8.29 27.99
C GLY A 749 -23.99 -8.96 26.77
N ALA A 750 -24.77 -8.23 25.98
CA ALA A 750 -25.31 -8.73 24.72
C ALA A 750 -24.20 -9.25 23.78
N THR A 751 -24.50 -10.35 23.11
CA THR A 751 -23.60 -11.03 22.16
C THR A 751 -24.18 -11.01 20.74
N SER A 752 -23.42 -11.51 19.76
CA SER A 752 -23.91 -11.70 18.38
C SER A 752 -25.15 -12.59 18.30
N VAL A 753 -25.27 -13.56 19.21
CA VAL A 753 -26.46 -14.41 19.37
C VAL A 753 -27.67 -13.58 19.83
N SER A 754 -27.49 -12.63 20.75
CA SER A 754 -28.56 -11.71 21.16
C SER A 754 -29.10 -10.89 19.98
N VAL A 755 -28.22 -10.45 19.09
CA VAL A 755 -28.62 -9.77 17.85
C VAL A 755 -29.41 -10.73 16.95
N LEU A 756 -28.93 -11.96 16.76
CA LEU A 756 -29.60 -12.97 15.94
C LEU A 756 -31.00 -13.33 16.48
N ARG A 757 -31.17 -13.45 17.80
CA ARG A 757 -32.46 -13.65 18.47
C ARG A 757 -33.42 -12.49 18.22
N SER A 758 -32.94 -11.25 18.33
CA SER A 758 -33.74 -10.06 18.02
C SER A 758 -34.20 -10.02 16.56
N VAL A 759 -33.35 -10.46 15.62
CA VAL A 759 -33.71 -10.58 14.21
C VAL A 759 -34.77 -11.67 14.01
N TRP A 760 -34.61 -12.83 14.67
CA TRP A 760 -35.59 -13.91 14.63
C TRP A 760 -36.97 -13.43 15.08
N GLN A 761 -37.04 -12.81 16.26
CA GLN A 761 -38.29 -12.28 16.81
C GLN A 761 -38.91 -11.22 15.88
N THR A 762 -38.08 -10.38 15.27
CA THR A 762 -38.55 -9.34 14.33
C THR A 762 -39.21 -9.94 13.09
N TYR A 763 -38.65 -11.00 12.50
CA TYR A 763 -39.24 -11.64 11.32
C TYR A 763 -40.53 -12.38 11.64
N TRP A 764 -40.61 -13.02 12.81
CA TRP A 764 -41.85 -13.62 13.28
C TRP A 764 -42.94 -12.57 13.46
N LEU A 765 -42.62 -11.44 14.11
CA LEU A 765 -43.54 -10.31 14.23
C LEU A 765 -43.94 -9.76 12.86
N HIS A 766 -43.01 -9.62 11.93
CA HIS A 766 -43.32 -9.09 10.61
C HIS A 766 -44.37 -9.92 9.85
N GLU A 767 -44.33 -11.24 10.00
CA GLU A 767 -45.22 -12.17 9.30
C GLU A 767 -46.57 -12.33 10.01
N TYR A 768 -46.56 -12.39 11.34
CA TYR A 768 -47.75 -12.75 12.13
C TYR A 768 -48.39 -11.58 12.88
N MET A 769 -47.84 -10.36 12.78
CA MET A 769 -48.40 -9.20 13.46
C MET A 769 -49.79 -8.85 12.90
N ASN A 770 -50.74 -8.69 13.82
CA ASN A 770 -52.10 -8.27 13.51
C ASN A 770 -52.38 -6.89 14.11
N ASN A 771 -52.85 -5.95 13.28
CA ASN A 771 -53.11 -4.57 13.72
C ASN A 771 -54.26 -4.45 14.74
N SER A 772 -55.06 -5.49 14.95
CA SER A 772 -56.20 -5.48 15.88
C SER A 772 -55.87 -5.94 17.31
N GLU A 773 -54.72 -6.58 17.54
CA GLU A 773 -54.34 -7.13 18.84
C GLU A 773 -53.39 -6.18 19.61
N ASN A 774 -53.38 -6.28 20.94
CA ASN A 774 -52.48 -5.51 21.78
C ASN A 774 -51.02 -5.89 21.52
N ILE A 775 -50.17 -4.88 21.30
CA ILE A 775 -48.77 -5.08 20.90
C ILE A 775 -47.97 -5.80 21.98
N TYR A 776 -48.26 -5.60 23.26
CA TYR A 776 -47.56 -6.32 24.33
C TYR A 776 -47.84 -7.83 24.31
N ASP A 777 -49.08 -8.21 24.01
CA ASP A 777 -49.47 -9.61 23.94
C ASP A 777 -48.81 -10.28 22.72
N GLN A 778 -48.71 -9.55 21.61
CA GLN A 778 -47.98 -9.99 20.42
C GLN A 778 -46.47 -10.08 20.64
N LEU A 779 -45.87 -9.12 21.36
CA LEU A 779 -44.47 -9.16 21.76
C LEU A 779 -44.20 -10.36 22.67
N ALA A 780 -45.04 -10.60 23.67
CA ALA A 780 -44.93 -11.77 24.56
C ALA A 780 -45.06 -13.09 23.78
N LYS A 781 -46.02 -13.18 22.85
CA LYS A 781 -46.21 -14.36 21.99
C LYS A 781 -45.00 -14.59 21.09
N SER A 782 -44.49 -13.55 20.43
CA SER A 782 -43.30 -13.64 19.58
C SER A 782 -42.04 -14.04 20.36
N LEU A 783 -41.93 -13.61 21.61
CA LEU A 783 -40.82 -13.96 22.49
C LEU A 783 -40.90 -15.43 22.93
N SER A 784 -42.10 -15.93 23.23
CA SER A 784 -42.32 -17.35 23.52
C SER A 784 -41.95 -18.24 22.34
N GLU A 785 -42.46 -17.93 21.15
CA GLU A 785 -42.17 -18.68 19.92
C GLU A 785 -40.67 -18.67 19.58
N MET A 786 -40.00 -17.55 19.82
CA MET A 786 -38.55 -17.44 19.65
C MET A 786 -37.82 -18.35 20.63
N ASN A 787 -38.21 -18.35 21.91
CA ASN A 787 -37.59 -19.23 22.91
C ASN A 787 -37.75 -20.72 22.58
N ASP A 788 -38.92 -21.12 22.08
CA ASP A 788 -39.22 -22.52 21.80
C ASP A 788 -38.50 -23.05 20.55
N ARG A 789 -38.32 -22.19 19.53
CA ARG A 789 -37.82 -22.62 18.20
C ARG A 789 -36.39 -22.22 17.89
N PHE A 790 -35.78 -21.31 18.68
CA PHE A 790 -34.44 -20.81 18.37
C PHE A 790 -33.36 -21.89 18.48
N GLU A 791 -33.49 -22.81 19.43
CA GLU A 791 -32.54 -23.93 19.57
C GLU A 791 -32.58 -24.86 18.34
N GLU A 792 -33.80 -25.14 17.84
CA GLU A 792 -33.98 -25.88 16.60
C GLU A 792 -33.33 -25.14 15.41
N PHE A 793 -33.50 -23.82 15.35
CA PHE A 793 -32.87 -22.98 14.33
C PHE A 793 -31.33 -23.08 14.35
N ILE A 794 -30.71 -23.00 15.52
CA ILE A 794 -29.24 -23.15 15.67
C ILE A 794 -28.78 -24.55 15.25
N GLN A 795 -29.50 -25.60 15.65
CA GLN A 795 -29.18 -26.97 15.23
C GLN A 795 -29.34 -27.17 13.72
N GLN A 796 -30.33 -26.53 13.10
CA GLN A 796 -30.50 -26.55 11.64
C GLN A 796 -29.40 -25.77 10.91
N LEU A 797 -28.88 -24.68 11.49
CA LEU A 797 -27.74 -23.94 10.94
C LEU A 797 -26.47 -24.81 10.90
N ASP A 798 -26.15 -25.48 12.01
CA ASP A 798 -24.99 -26.39 12.11
C ASP A 798 -25.11 -27.55 11.09
N LYS A 799 -26.28 -28.20 11.03
CA LYS A 799 -26.58 -29.25 10.05
C LYS A 799 -26.48 -28.77 8.59
N ALA A 800 -26.73 -27.49 8.32
CA ALA A 800 -26.64 -26.90 6.99
C ALA A 800 -25.22 -26.39 6.63
N GLY A 801 -24.24 -26.57 7.53
CA GLY A 801 -22.83 -26.24 7.33
C GLY A 801 -22.48 -24.77 7.60
N TRP A 802 -23.27 -24.07 8.40
CA TRP A 802 -22.95 -22.71 8.86
C TRP A 802 -22.07 -22.75 10.11
N ASP A 803 -21.10 -21.83 10.18
CA ASP A 803 -20.26 -21.67 11.37
C ASP A 803 -21.03 -20.90 12.45
N THR A 804 -21.54 -21.64 13.45
CA THR A 804 -22.30 -21.08 14.57
C THR A 804 -21.41 -20.52 15.68
N ASP A 805 -20.12 -20.88 15.70
CA ASP A 805 -19.13 -20.34 16.64
C ASP A 805 -18.61 -18.97 16.18
N GLN A 806 -18.58 -18.72 14.87
CA GLN A 806 -18.15 -17.44 14.26
C GLN A 806 -19.30 -16.64 13.63
N ILE A 807 -20.19 -16.12 14.47
CA ILE A 807 -21.26 -15.20 14.05
C ILE A 807 -20.71 -13.77 13.93
N ASN A 808 -20.47 -13.32 12.70
CA ASN A 808 -20.00 -11.97 12.35
C ASN A 808 -21.14 -10.94 12.33
N ILE A 809 -21.88 -10.85 13.44
CA ILE A 809 -22.91 -9.84 13.67
C ILE A 809 -22.53 -9.01 14.88
N ARG A 810 -22.34 -7.72 14.67
CA ARG A 810 -21.97 -6.80 15.75
C ARG A 810 -23.16 -6.40 16.59
N VAL A 811 -22.90 -6.35 17.88
CA VAL A 811 -23.72 -5.61 18.84
C VAL A 811 -23.38 -4.13 18.68
N PRO A 812 -24.36 -3.26 18.43
CA PRO A 812 -24.13 -1.81 18.45
C PRO A 812 -23.73 -1.37 19.87
N ASN A 813 -22.53 -0.81 20.00
CA ASN A 813 -21.96 -0.40 21.30
C ASN A 813 -22.22 1.07 21.66
N GLU A 814 -23.04 1.78 20.88
CA GLU A 814 -23.29 3.21 21.10
C GLU A 814 -24.14 3.45 22.35
N ILE A 815 -25.04 2.52 22.68
CA ILE A 815 -25.96 2.58 23.82
C ILE A 815 -26.16 1.17 24.37
N SER A 816 -25.90 0.97 25.67
CA SER A 816 -26.17 -0.28 26.39
C SER A 816 -27.03 -0.01 27.62
N ILE A 817 -28.03 -0.87 27.85
CA ILE A 817 -28.91 -0.80 29.02
C ILE A 817 -28.29 -1.61 30.15
N ASP A 818 -27.94 -0.94 31.24
CA ASP A 818 -27.53 -1.61 32.48
C ASP A 818 -28.74 -1.65 33.44
N GLU A 819 -29.14 -2.86 33.82
CA GLU A 819 -30.22 -3.05 34.80
C GLU A 819 -29.64 -2.91 36.20
N CYS A 820 -29.91 -1.78 36.84
CA CYS A 820 -29.56 -1.63 38.25
C CYS A 820 -30.42 -2.61 39.08
N PRO A 821 -29.81 -3.52 39.87
CA PRO A 821 -30.57 -4.34 40.80
C PRO A 821 -31.30 -3.42 41.78
N VAL A 822 -32.61 -3.60 41.89
CA VAL A 822 -33.48 -2.87 42.83
C VAL A 822 -33.46 -3.55 44.19
#